data_AF-A0A2E7D0P3-F1
#
_entry.id   AF-A0A2E7D0P3-F1
#
_cell.length_a   1.000
_cell.length_b   1.000
_cell.length_c   1.000
_cell.angle_alpha   90.00
_cell.angle_beta   90.00
_cell.angle_gamma   90.00
#
_symmetry.space_group_name_H-M   'P 1'
#
loop_
_entity.id
_entity.type
_entity.pdbx_description
1 polymer ?
#
loop_
_entity_poly.entity_id
_entity_poly.type
_entity_poly.pdbx_seq_one_letter_code
_entity_poly.pdbx_strand_id
1 'polypeptide(L)'
;MRLFPWLRGVQSRLNRSQRSTATYQQVAQAIEKLEDRTVLSVAAFFIGNELSVLSDADDDITIREDASNIGFVEVLANGTALTTLPAIDATNVTSIVVQGGDGDNVIDLSGVNLTLFDNPGGTSVSVSGGDGDDSITGSLNLDDVLNGDDGNDTLLAQSGNDTVNGGDGADQVTGGAGDDNLTGGDGSDTMTGDAGDDTIDGGDGDDSIDGAIGDDNLLGDTGVDTINGGVGNDTIDGGTGGDTINGDDGDDSISGKAGDDVINGNDGNDTISGNAGFDTVRGNDGDDNINGGGSNDMLFGDDGNDRIVGAMGDDTMEGNDGNDLMFGGAGRDLMYDNSASGLSLNFLGDDTLKGQGGDDTLFGLGGADNLQGGMGDDLIDTRIVLISIGADITIPEGDTGTSLATFTVTLSQASSQTVFVTASTSDGTAIAGEDYNDTTEVLRFDPGETTQTFSVPIIGDTVVEGGTEIFFVNLTSPVNGILFDDIAQCDIVEEETGIGDLDVFLLFDDTGSFSGEGPTLTTAFPSIISQLQASFPGTRLGFGVGRFEDYGGTNRPFILNQPIIEDSTPMFDQAIDAALQRISPGRGGSFPESAIEGLFQVATGAGFDTDGDGLSDNTGVAGQFTTQTSVTTNPDVPVYSTFMPDLTGDPNGPILPPTVPVPSVTNGVGFRPGAQHLVLLATDAPFTIEPDGIDPYTGIGGVTVPAIEINTGAGLTSPGGRGATVQATIDALIAEDIQVVGLGAAPPGSPNATPLRQLRALATLTGAVNQTPNIVESNINMGLGDPDDIAPGEPLTYRITVGDPVALADAIVSGITSAATITPPPPPPPPPPPPPDAPQTL
;
A
#
# COMPACT_ATOMS: atom_id res chain seq x y z
N MET A 1 -1.85 -68.97 24.97
CA MET A 1 -1.09 -68.37 26.11
C MET A 1 -2.01 -67.29 26.68
N ARG A 2 -2.80 -67.51 27.73
CA ARG A 2 -2.52 -67.45 29.18
C ARG A 2 -1.70 -66.24 29.65
N LEU A 3 -2.34 -65.07 29.71
CA LEU A 3 -2.02 -63.93 30.58
C LEU A 3 -3.34 -63.23 30.93
N PHE A 4 -4.05 -63.73 31.95
CA PHE A 4 -5.34 -63.22 32.42
C PHE A 4 -5.62 -63.35 33.94
N PRO A 5 -4.77 -63.96 34.81
CA PRO A 5 -5.03 -63.94 36.27
C PRO A 5 -4.50 -62.74 37.06
N TRP A 6 -3.69 -61.84 36.49
CA TRP A 6 -3.07 -60.74 37.26
C TRP A 6 -3.96 -59.49 37.37
N LEU A 7 -4.73 -59.17 36.33
CA LEU A 7 -5.65 -58.01 36.28
C LEU A 7 -6.84 -58.09 37.28
N ARG A 8 -7.29 -59.30 37.67
CA ARG A 8 -8.32 -59.45 38.72
C ARG A 8 -7.81 -59.22 40.15
N GLY A 9 -6.50 -59.24 40.36
CA GLY A 9 -5.90 -58.94 41.67
C GLY A 9 -5.92 -57.45 41.98
N VAL A 10 -5.75 -56.61 40.95
CA VAL A 10 -5.68 -55.15 41.06
C VAL A 10 -7.10 -54.55 41.23
N GLN A 11 -8.09 -55.01 40.47
CA GLN A 11 -9.50 -54.63 40.67
C GLN A 11 -10.05 -54.96 42.08
N SER A 12 -9.60 -56.06 42.69
CA SER A 12 -10.03 -56.42 44.06
C SER A 12 -9.40 -55.58 45.17
N ARG A 13 -8.32 -54.85 44.86
CA ARG A 13 -7.64 -53.93 45.79
C ARG A 13 -8.17 -52.49 45.65
N LEU A 14 -8.58 -52.10 44.45
CA LEU A 14 -9.29 -50.83 44.21
C LEU A 14 -10.71 -50.85 44.77
N ASN A 15 -11.44 -51.97 44.70
CA ASN A 15 -12.78 -52.08 45.34
C ASN A 15 -12.76 -52.19 46.88
N ARG A 16 -11.61 -52.04 47.54
CA ARG A 16 -11.54 -51.90 49.01
C ARG A 16 -11.44 -50.45 49.48
N SER A 17 -11.10 -49.48 48.63
CA SER A 17 -11.19 -48.05 48.98
C SER A 17 -12.63 -47.54 48.91
N GLN A 18 -13.46 -48.05 47.99
CA GLN A 18 -14.88 -47.70 47.89
C GLN A 18 -15.78 -48.18 49.05
N ARG A 19 -15.25 -48.94 50.02
CA ARG A 19 -16.00 -49.37 51.21
C ARG A 19 -15.82 -48.46 52.42
N SER A 20 -14.86 -47.54 52.43
CA SER A 20 -14.83 -46.49 53.46
C SER A 20 -15.81 -45.35 53.14
N THR A 21 -16.03 -45.04 51.86
CA THR A 21 -17.01 -44.04 51.39
C THR A 21 -18.45 -44.41 51.73
N ALA A 22 -18.84 -45.68 51.63
CA ALA A 22 -20.19 -46.13 52.01
C ALA A 22 -20.51 -46.04 53.52
N THR A 23 -19.48 -45.96 54.39
CA THR A 23 -19.68 -45.76 55.84
C THR A 23 -19.74 -44.27 56.18
N TYR A 24 -19.13 -43.40 55.36
CA TYR A 24 -19.28 -41.94 55.43
C TYR A 24 -20.64 -41.48 54.88
N GLN A 25 -21.15 -42.05 53.78
CA GLN A 25 -22.48 -41.72 53.25
C GLN A 25 -23.63 -42.03 54.23
N GLN A 26 -23.51 -43.07 55.07
CA GLN A 26 -24.53 -43.37 56.10
C GLN A 26 -24.44 -42.47 57.34
N VAL A 27 -23.30 -41.82 57.55
CA VAL A 27 -23.13 -40.80 58.59
C VAL A 27 -23.56 -39.43 58.06
N ALA A 28 -23.21 -39.09 56.81
CA ALA A 28 -23.65 -37.89 56.09
C ALA A 28 -25.18 -37.82 55.97
N GLN A 29 -25.86 -38.88 55.50
CA GLN A 29 -27.35 -38.90 55.44
C GLN A 29 -28.06 -38.84 56.80
N ALA A 30 -27.35 -39.12 57.91
CA ALA A 30 -27.88 -38.97 59.26
C ALA A 30 -27.57 -37.58 59.86
N ILE A 31 -26.60 -36.87 59.30
CA ILE A 31 -26.21 -35.50 59.62
C ILE A 31 -27.05 -34.50 58.81
N GLU A 32 -27.36 -34.77 57.55
CA GLU A 32 -28.24 -33.98 56.65
C GLU A 32 -29.59 -33.58 57.29
N LYS A 33 -30.22 -34.50 58.06
CA LYS A 33 -31.47 -34.22 58.78
C LYS A 33 -31.32 -33.30 60.00
N LEU A 34 -30.11 -32.89 60.32
CA LEU A 34 -29.78 -31.99 61.43
C LEU A 34 -29.29 -30.61 60.96
N GLU A 35 -28.97 -30.41 59.68
CA GLU A 35 -28.47 -29.15 59.08
C GLU A 35 -29.57 -28.14 58.82
N ASP A 36 -30.80 -28.60 58.51
CA ASP A 36 -32.03 -27.80 58.51
C ASP A 36 -32.41 -27.23 59.92
N ARG A 37 -31.52 -27.37 60.90
CA ARG A 37 -31.64 -26.94 62.30
C ARG A 37 -30.40 -26.24 62.85
N THR A 38 -29.35 -26.01 62.06
CA THR A 38 -28.24 -25.10 62.43
C THR A 38 -28.69 -23.64 62.25
N VAL A 39 -28.12 -22.74 63.05
CA VAL A 39 -28.54 -21.31 63.13
C VAL A 39 -27.55 -20.38 62.44
N LEU A 40 -26.52 -20.97 61.84
CA LEU A 40 -25.41 -20.29 61.17
C LEU A 40 -25.27 -21.01 59.84
N SER A 41 -25.33 -20.25 58.75
CA SER A 41 -25.09 -20.73 57.39
C SER A 41 -23.59 -21.01 57.20
N VAL A 42 -22.75 -20.07 57.65
CA VAL A 42 -21.29 -20.26 57.73
C VAL A 42 -20.78 -20.57 59.15
N ALA A 43 -19.89 -21.56 59.27
CA ALA A 43 -19.11 -21.87 60.47
C ALA A 43 -17.60 -21.83 60.19
N ALA A 44 -16.82 -21.22 61.09
CA ALA A 44 -15.36 -21.19 60.99
C ALA A 44 -14.69 -21.63 62.31
N PHE A 45 -13.57 -22.34 62.22
CA PHE A 45 -12.76 -22.74 63.37
C PHE A 45 -11.26 -22.72 63.06
N PHE A 46 -10.44 -22.50 64.11
CA PHE A 46 -8.98 -22.52 64.01
C PHE A 46 -8.40 -23.56 64.96
N ILE A 47 -7.86 -24.66 64.41
CA ILE A 47 -7.35 -25.80 65.17
C ILE A 47 -6.01 -26.24 64.58
N GLY A 48 -4.97 -26.32 65.42
CA GLY A 48 -3.69 -26.89 64.99
C GLY A 48 -3.01 -26.12 63.86
N ASN A 49 -3.20 -24.80 63.80
CA ASN A 49 -2.69 -23.88 62.78
C ASN A 49 -3.45 -23.94 61.42
N GLU A 50 -4.53 -24.70 61.35
CA GLU A 50 -5.47 -24.71 60.21
C GLU A 50 -6.69 -23.83 60.51
N LEU A 51 -7.03 -22.95 59.58
CA LEU A 51 -8.28 -22.20 59.53
C LEU A 51 -9.24 -22.93 58.58
N SER A 52 -10.34 -23.47 59.12
CA SER A 52 -11.37 -24.13 58.32
C SER A 52 -12.65 -23.31 58.33
N VAL A 53 -13.26 -23.13 57.16
CA VAL A 53 -14.55 -22.46 56.95
C VAL A 53 -15.47 -23.43 56.21
N LEU A 54 -16.70 -23.56 56.70
CA LEU A 54 -17.73 -24.45 56.16
C LEU A 54 -19.00 -23.61 55.97
N SER A 55 -19.57 -23.65 54.78
CA SER A 55 -20.89 -23.10 54.45
C SER A 55 -21.92 -24.24 54.31
N ASP A 56 -23.22 -23.91 54.39
CA ASP A 56 -24.30 -24.83 54.07
C ASP A 56 -24.79 -24.66 52.63
N ALA A 57 -25.15 -23.45 52.21
CA ALA A 57 -25.45 -23.07 50.82
C ALA A 57 -25.65 -21.54 50.68
N ASP A 58 -25.52 -20.99 49.47
CA ASP A 58 -25.92 -19.61 49.12
C ASP A 58 -25.21 -18.49 49.93
N ASP A 59 -23.96 -18.73 50.35
CA ASP A 59 -23.20 -17.80 51.22
C ASP A 59 -22.05 -17.08 50.49
N ASP A 60 -21.82 -15.82 50.86
CA ASP A 60 -20.62 -15.02 50.53
C ASP A 60 -19.58 -15.12 51.65
N ILE A 61 -18.43 -15.74 51.37
CA ILE A 61 -17.32 -16.01 52.27
C ILE A 61 -16.12 -15.17 51.84
N THR A 62 -15.64 -14.29 52.72
CA THR A 62 -14.38 -13.55 52.48
C THR A 62 -13.36 -13.82 53.57
N ILE A 63 -12.11 -14.11 53.22
CA ILE A 63 -10.98 -14.21 54.18
C ILE A 63 -9.94 -13.15 53.86
N ARG A 64 -9.59 -12.32 54.86
CA ARG A 64 -8.67 -11.18 54.67
C ARG A 64 -8.06 -10.69 55.98
N GLU A 65 -7.26 -9.63 55.90
CA GLU A 65 -6.78 -8.89 57.07
C GLU A 65 -7.93 -8.18 57.82
N ASP A 66 -7.95 -8.29 59.15
CA ASP A 66 -8.82 -7.51 60.01
C ASP A 66 -8.43 -6.02 59.95
N ALA A 67 -9.28 -5.20 59.35
CA ALA A 67 -9.08 -3.76 59.23
C ALA A 67 -9.00 -3.02 60.58
N SER A 68 -9.54 -3.61 61.65
CA SER A 68 -9.49 -3.08 63.01
C SER A 68 -8.28 -3.58 63.80
N ASN A 69 -7.62 -4.64 63.33
CA ASN A 69 -6.49 -5.28 64.00
C ASN A 69 -5.48 -5.88 63.00
N ILE A 70 -4.70 -5.01 62.37
CA ILE A 70 -3.65 -5.32 61.39
C ILE A 70 -2.75 -6.48 61.85
N GLY A 71 -2.47 -7.43 60.95
CA GLY A 71 -1.74 -8.68 61.18
C GLY A 71 -2.61 -9.84 61.68
N PHE A 72 -3.90 -9.62 61.90
CA PHE A 72 -4.85 -10.68 62.29
C PHE A 72 -5.84 -10.98 61.17
N VAL A 73 -6.32 -12.22 61.14
CA VAL A 73 -7.29 -12.70 60.14
C VAL A 73 -8.72 -12.37 60.55
N GLU A 74 -9.53 -11.90 59.60
CA GLU A 74 -10.98 -11.78 59.69
C GLU A 74 -11.64 -12.67 58.63
N VAL A 75 -12.69 -13.41 59.04
CA VAL A 75 -13.57 -14.16 58.12
C VAL A 75 -14.93 -13.47 58.13
N LEU A 76 -15.42 -13.11 56.94
CA LEU A 76 -16.73 -12.51 56.74
C LEU A 76 -17.66 -13.54 56.13
N ALA A 77 -18.88 -13.61 56.66
CA ALA A 77 -20.00 -14.33 56.08
C ALA A 77 -21.08 -13.31 55.71
N ASN A 78 -21.47 -13.25 54.44
CA ASN A 78 -22.42 -12.28 53.90
C ASN A 78 -22.05 -10.83 54.30
N GLY A 79 -20.77 -10.49 54.13
CA GLY A 79 -20.18 -9.20 54.48
C GLY A 79 -20.10 -8.88 55.98
N THR A 80 -20.41 -9.83 56.87
CA THR A 80 -20.39 -9.64 58.32
C THR A 80 -19.33 -10.53 58.99
N ALA A 81 -18.46 -9.93 59.80
CA ALA A 81 -17.41 -10.65 60.51
C ALA A 81 -17.93 -11.73 61.47
N LEU A 82 -17.35 -12.93 61.39
CA LEU A 82 -17.67 -14.04 62.29
C LEU A 82 -17.06 -13.83 63.68
N THR A 83 -17.89 -13.38 64.63
CA THR A 83 -17.47 -13.11 66.03
C THR A 83 -17.15 -14.37 66.85
N THR A 84 -17.34 -15.57 66.27
CA THR A 84 -17.07 -16.87 66.90
C THR A 84 -15.59 -17.25 66.86
N LEU A 85 -14.80 -16.63 65.98
CA LEU A 85 -13.37 -16.88 65.89
C LEU A 85 -12.58 -16.12 66.98
N PRO A 86 -11.54 -16.73 67.57
CA PRO A 86 -10.57 -15.99 68.36
C PRO A 86 -9.74 -15.05 67.45
N ALA A 87 -9.03 -14.09 68.04
CA ALA A 87 -8.04 -13.33 67.28
C ALA A 87 -6.92 -14.27 66.81
N ILE A 88 -6.79 -14.45 65.49
CA ILE A 88 -5.80 -15.32 64.85
C ILE A 88 -4.74 -14.43 64.20
N ASP A 89 -3.51 -14.51 64.69
CA ASP A 89 -2.35 -13.87 64.06
C ASP A 89 -2.02 -14.64 62.77
N ALA A 90 -2.05 -13.95 61.63
CA ALA A 90 -1.94 -14.54 60.30
C ALA A 90 -0.64 -15.33 60.09
N THR A 91 0.45 -14.96 60.77
CA THR A 91 1.74 -15.66 60.71
C THR A 91 1.72 -17.07 61.32
N ASN A 92 0.67 -17.41 62.08
CA ASN A 92 0.50 -18.74 62.66
C ASN A 92 -0.38 -19.66 61.80
N VAL A 93 -1.01 -19.16 60.74
CA VAL A 93 -1.80 -19.99 59.84
C VAL A 93 -0.84 -20.78 58.95
N THR A 94 -1.06 -22.09 58.82
CA THR A 94 -0.31 -22.98 57.92
C THR A 94 -1.20 -23.58 56.84
N SER A 95 -2.52 -23.54 57.03
CA SER A 95 -3.50 -24.14 56.13
C SER A 95 -4.81 -23.35 56.22
N ILE A 96 -5.41 -23.04 55.08
CA ILE A 96 -6.74 -22.47 54.94
C ILE A 96 -7.56 -23.48 54.13
N VAL A 97 -8.71 -23.89 54.66
CA VAL A 97 -9.65 -24.82 53.99
C VAL A 97 -11.04 -24.22 53.98
N VAL A 98 -11.65 -24.10 52.80
CA VAL A 98 -13.03 -23.62 52.63
C VAL A 98 -13.87 -24.70 51.93
N GLN A 99 -15.08 -24.95 52.42
CA GLN A 99 -16.08 -25.82 51.77
C GLN A 99 -17.39 -25.03 51.61
N GLY A 100 -17.86 -24.87 50.37
CA GLY A 100 -19.04 -24.07 50.02
C GLY A 100 -20.36 -24.75 50.39
N GLY A 101 -20.55 -26.02 50.04
CA GLY A 101 -21.76 -26.77 50.43
C GLY A 101 -22.63 -27.10 49.22
N ASP A 102 -23.96 -27.00 49.36
CA ASP A 102 -24.93 -27.52 48.36
C ASP A 102 -25.55 -26.42 47.45
N GLY A 103 -25.05 -25.18 47.45
CA GLY A 103 -25.59 -24.16 46.54
C GLY A 103 -24.74 -22.89 46.38
N ASP A 104 -25.02 -22.13 45.32
CA ASP A 104 -24.26 -21.01 44.76
C ASP A 104 -23.54 -20.11 45.80
N ASN A 105 -22.25 -20.36 45.99
CA ASN A 105 -21.37 -19.65 46.90
C ASN A 105 -20.51 -18.60 46.19
N VAL A 106 -20.15 -17.55 46.93
CA VAL A 106 -19.07 -16.62 46.54
C VAL A 106 -17.96 -16.76 47.56
N ILE A 107 -16.77 -17.18 47.15
CA ILE A 107 -15.62 -17.41 48.01
C ILE A 107 -14.48 -16.50 47.55
N ASP A 108 -14.18 -15.45 48.33
CA ASP A 108 -13.14 -14.46 48.02
C ASP A 108 -11.97 -14.56 48.99
N LEU A 109 -10.84 -15.04 48.48
CA LEU A 109 -9.56 -15.14 49.18
C LEU A 109 -8.53 -14.11 48.68
N SER A 110 -8.91 -13.11 47.88
CA SER A 110 -7.99 -12.08 47.35
C SER A 110 -7.29 -11.26 48.44
N GLY A 111 -7.82 -11.26 49.66
CA GLY A 111 -7.20 -10.68 50.85
C GLY A 111 -6.10 -11.54 51.49
N VAL A 112 -5.93 -12.79 51.05
CA VAL A 112 -4.91 -13.74 51.48
C VAL A 112 -3.67 -13.59 50.60
N ASN A 113 -2.51 -13.36 51.21
CA ASN A 113 -1.25 -13.17 50.48
C ASN A 113 -0.02 -13.49 51.35
N LEU A 114 1.13 -13.74 50.71
CA LEU A 114 2.42 -14.06 51.30
C LEU A 114 2.95 -13.02 52.31
N THR A 115 2.55 -11.75 52.21
CA THR A 115 3.04 -10.72 53.15
C THR A 115 2.31 -10.76 54.49
N LEU A 116 1.03 -11.11 54.46
CA LEU A 116 0.18 -11.23 55.64
C LEU A 116 0.30 -12.64 56.25
N PHE A 117 0.26 -13.66 55.40
CA PHE A 117 0.37 -15.08 55.75
C PHE A 117 1.81 -15.60 55.59
N ASP A 118 2.78 -14.80 56.07
CA ASP A 118 4.24 -15.07 56.00
C ASP A 118 4.68 -16.14 57.00
N ASN A 119 4.24 -17.38 56.78
CA ASN A 119 4.69 -18.52 57.54
C ASN A 119 6.00 -19.08 56.94
N PRO A 120 7.08 -19.26 57.71
CA PRO A 120 8.34 -19.85 57.21
C PRO A 120 8.19 -21.26 56.62
N GLY A 121 7.11 -21.97 56.96
CA GLY A 121 6.77 -23.29 56.41
C GLY A 121 5.85 -23.24 55.19
N GLY A 122 5.44 -22.06 54.73
CA GLY A 122 4.37 -21.87 53.75
C GLY A 122 2.98 -21.92 54.37
N THR A 123 1.99 -21.42 53.63
CA THR A 123 0.56 -21.53 53.94
C THR A 123 -0.10 -22.20 52.75
N SER A 124 -0.75 -23.36 52.94
CA SER A 124 -1.54 -23.99 51.87
C SER A 124 -2.97 -23.47 51.88
N VAL A 125 -3.57 -23.31 50.71
CA VAL A 125 -4.97 -22.94 50.55
C VAL A 125 -5.69 -24.04 49.78
N SER A 126 -6.90 -24.39 50.23
CA SER A 126 -7.76 -25.35 49.52
C SER A 126 -9.21 -24.91 49.62
N VAL A 127 -9.88 -24.85 48.48
CA VAL A 127 -11.29 -24.48 48.34
C VAL A 127 -12.01 -25.58 47.56
N SER A 128 -13.23 -25.89 47.98
CA SER A 128 -14.21 -26.71 47.24
C SER A 128 -15.53 -25.94 47.27
N GLY A 129 -16.08 -25.70 46.08
CA GLY A 129 -17.38 -25.08 45.87
C GLY A 129 -18.50 -25.99 46.37
N GLY A 130 -18.62 -27.17 45.76
CA GLY A 130 -19.56 -28.20 46.16
C GLY A 130 -20.65 -28.35 45.09
N ASP A 131 -21.92 -28.36 45.48
CA ASP A 131 -23.00 -28.29 44.48
C ASP A 131 -23.37 -26.81 44.25
N GLY A 132 -23.77 -26.43 43.03
CA GLY A 132 -24.25 -25.08 42.70
C GLY A 132 -23.31 -24.31 41.79
N ASP A 133 -23.76 -23.19 41.25
CA ASP A 133 -22.93 -22.34 40.40
C ASP A 133 -22.08 -21.40 41.31
N ASP A 134 -20.83 -21.77 41.57
CA ASP A 134 -19.93 -21.11 42.52
C ASP A 134 -19.00 -20.08 41.88
N SER A 135 -18.64 -19.06 42.66
CA SER A 135 -17.63 -18.07 42.27
C SER A 135 -16.48 -18.07 43.28
N ILE A 136 -15.32 -18.57 42.85
CA ILE A 136 -14.14 -18.76 43.69
C ILE A 136 -13.02 -17.86 43.20
N THR A 137 -12.54 -16.96 44.07
CA THR A 137 -11.30 -16.21 43.87
C THR A 137 -10.27 -16.70 44.88
N GLY A 138 -9.14 -17.21 44.37
CA GLY A 138 -8.00 -17.69 45.12
C GLY A 138 -7.28 -16.61 45.93
N SER A 139 -6.12 -16.96 46.43
CA SER A 139 -5.20 -16.04 47.10
C SER A 139 -4.36 -15.26 46.09
N LEU A 140 -3.76 -14.15 46.50
CA LEU A 140 -3.08 -13.26 45.53
C LEU A 140 -1.74 -13.80 45.00
N ASN A 141 -1.06 -14.66 45.75
CA ASN A 141 0.32 -15.09 45.45
C ASN A 141 0.77 -16.33 46.24
N LEU A 142 -0.17 -17.20 46.61
CA LEU A 142 0.14 -18.51 47.17
C LEU A 142 -0.43 -19.56 46.24
N ASP A 143 0.25 -20.69 46.16
CA ASP A 143 -0.24 -21.88 45.48
C ASP A 143 -1.56 -22.36 46.12
N ASP A 144 -2.62 -22.33 45.32
CA ASP A 144 -3.98 -22.66 45.68
C ASP A 144 -4.41 -24.02 45.11
N VAL A 145 -5.35 -24.68 45.79
CA VAL A 145 -6.09 -25.84 45.25
C VAL A 145 -7.56 -25.50 45.23
N LEU A 146 -8.11 -25.23 44.05
CA LEU A 146 -9.49 -24.81 43.85
C LEU A 146 -10.28 -25.91 43.13
N ASN A 147 -11.46 -26.26 43.61
CA ASN A 147 -12.38 -27.20 42.95
C ASN A 147 -13.77 -26.57 42.90
N GLY A 148 -14.37 -26.53 41.71
CA GLY A 148 -15.76 -26.10 41.52
C GLY A 148 -16.74 -27.18 42.01
N ASP A 149 -16.49 -28.42 41.59
CA ASP A 149 -17.30 -29.62 41.85
C ASP A 149 -18.54 -29.73 40.92
N ASP A 150 -19.79 -29.61 41.37
CA ASP A 150 -20.99 -29.75 40.52
C ASP A 150 -21.60 -28.36 40.24
N GLY A 151 -21.63 -27.86 39.00
CA GLY A 151 -22.23 -26.56 38.67
C GLY A 151 -21.51 -25.83 37.55
N ASN A 152 -21.99 -24.67 37.13
CA ASN A 152 -21.26 -23.80 36.20
C ASN A 152 -20.48 -22.78 37.02
N ASP A 153 -19.22 -23.07 37.26
CA ASP A 153 -18.40 -22.36 38.22
C ASP A 153 -17.55 -21.28 37.55
N THR A 154 -17.10 -20.32 38.37
CA THR A 154 -16.13 -19.31 37.96
C THR A 154 -14.96 -19.32 38.94
N LEU A 155 -13.80 -19.80 38.49
CA LEU A 155 -12.61 -19.98 39.29
C LEU A 155 -11.48 -19.07 38.79
N LEU A 156 -10.95 -18.24 39.69
CA LEU A 156 -9.81 -17.34 39.43
C LEU A 156 -8.72 -17.59 40.46
N ALA A 157 -7.60 -18.21 40.07
CA ALA A 157 -6.54 -18.57 41.01
C ALA A 157 -5.59 -17.39 41.34
N GLN A 158 -5.30 -16.53 40.36
CA GLN A 158 -4.53 -15.27 40.42
C GLN A 158 -3.02 -15.43 40.23
N SER A 159 -2.26 -15.74 41.27
CA SER A 159 -0.81 -15.92 41.10
C SER A 159 -0.32 -16.93 42.10
N GLY A 160 0.72 -17.65 41.73
CA GLY A 160 1.08 -18.89 42.41
C GLY A 160 1.14 -20.00 41.37
N ASN A 161 1.61 -21.18 41.78
CA ASN A 161 1.51 -22.36 40.93
C ASN A 161 0.31 -23.16 41.40
N ASP A 162 -0.83 -22.90 40.78
CA ASP A 162 -2.15 -23.27 41.24
C ASP A 162 -2.61 -24.61 40.64
N THR A 163 -3.53 -25.27 41.34
CA THR A 163 -4.24 -26.45 40.82
C THR A 163 -5.72 -26.16 40.85
N VAL A 164 -6.35 -26.10 39.69
CA VAL A 164 -7.76 -25.72 39.54
C VAL A 164 -8.51 -26.82 38.79
N ASN A 165 -9.68 -27.18 39.29
CA ASN A 165 -10.58 -28.14 38.65
C ASN A 165 -11.98 -27.54 38.60
N GLY A 166 -12.55 -27.38 37.41
CA GLY A 166 -13.94 -26.95 37.19
C GLY A 166 -14.90 -27.97 37.77
N GLY A 167 -15.05 -29.12 37.10
CA GLY A 167 -15.86 -30.24 37.56
C GLY A 167 -16.96 -30.59 36.57
N ASP A 168 -18.20 -30.77 37.05
CA ASP A 168 -19.36 -31.05 36.22
C ASP A 168 -20.09 -29.74 35.89
N GLY A 169 -20.09 -29.27 34.65
CA GLY A 169 -20.82 -28.07 34.21
C GLY A 169 -20.01 -27.25 33.22
N ALA A 170 -20.54 -26.11 32.77
CA ALA A 170 -19.84 -25.23 31.84
C ALA A 170 -19.10 -24.15 32.63
N ASP A 171 -17.81 -24.37 32.86
CA ASP A 171 -17.00 -23.62 33.81
C ASP A 171 -16.19 -22.51 33.14
N GLN A 172 -15.83 -21.50 33.94
CA GLN A 172 -14.85 -20.49 33.59
C GLN A 172 -13.66 -20.59 34.54
N VAL A 173 -12.50 -20.97 34.01
CA VAL A 173 -11.27 -21.19 34.79
C VAL A 173 -10.18 -20.24 34.32
N THR A 174 -9.52 -19.56 35.27
CA THR A 174 -8.34 -18.74 34.99
C THR A 174 -7.24 -19.06 36.00
N GLY A 175 -6.08 -19.50 35.52
CA GLY A 175 -4.89 -19.77 36.32
C GLY A 175 -4.29 -18.47 36.85
N GLY A 176 -3.74 -17.66 35.96
CA GLY A 176 -3.14 -16.38 36.30
C GLY A 176 -1.63 -16.42 36.12
N ALA A 177 -0.87 -15.89 37.07
CA ALA A 177 0.59 -15.86 36.95
C ALA A 177 1.27 -16.97 37.75
N GLY A 178 2.00 -17.84 37.07
CA GLY A 178 2.75 -18.98 37.61
C GLY A 178 2.50 -20.21 36.73
N ASP A 179 3.15 -21.33 37.06
CA ASP A 179 2.97 -22.56 36.28
C ASP A 179 1.80 -23.35 36.88
N ASP A 180 0.64 -23.26 36.23
CA ASP A 180 -0.64 -23.74 36.74
C ASP A 180 -1.05 -25.10 36.13
N ASN A 181 -1.89 -25.84 36.85
CA ASN A 181 -2.51 -27.07 36.37
C ASN A 181 -4.02 -26.97 36.44
N LEU A 182 -4.66 -26.79 35.28
CA LEU A 182 -6.08 -26.51 35.11
C LEU A 182 -6.78 -27.72 34.48
N THR A 183 -8.00 -28.02 34.94
CA THR A 183 -8.88 -29.04 34.35
C THR A 183 -10.30 -28.49 34.27
N GLY A 184 -10.94 -28.56 33.10
CA GLY A 184 -12.32 -28.17 32.86
C GLY A 184 -13.28 -29.20 33.47
N GLY A 185 -13.37 -30.38 32.85
CA GLY A 185 -14.15 -31.50 33.36
C GLY A 185 -15.24 -31.93 32.41
N ASP A 186 -16.46 -32.15 32.90
CA ASP A 186 -17.61 -32.49 32.05
C ASP A 186 -18.36 -31.19 31.68
N GLY A 187 -18.31 -30.72 30.44
CA GLY A 187 -19.05 -29.52 30.04
C GLY A 187 -18.45 -28.80 28.85
N SER A 188 -18.85 -27.55 28.64
CA SER A 188 -18.23 -26.70 27.62
C SER A 188 -17.56 -25.56 28.35
N ASP A 189 -16.26 -25.71 28.56
CA ASP A 189 -15.49 -24.90 29.48
C ASP A 189 -14.75 -23.78 28.77
N THR A 190 -14.47 -22.70 29.49
CA THR A 190 -13.61 -21.61 29.04
C THR A 190 -12.45 -21.49 29.98
N MET A 191 -11.23 -21.70 29.48
CA MET A 191 -10.03 -21.80 30.30
C MET A 191 -8.91 -20.91 29.77
N THR A 192 -8.19 -20.27 30.69
CA THR A 192 -7.01 -19.44 30.37
C THR A 192 -5.88 -19.71 31.35
N GLY A 193 -4.68 -20.00 30.83
CA GLY A 193 -3.44 -20.17 31.60
C GLY A 193 -2.92 -18.85 32.17
N ASP A 194 -2.87 -17.83 31.31
CA ASP A 194 -2.28 -16.49 31.52
C ASP A 194 -0.76 -16.45 31.40
N ALA A 195 0.04 -16.54 32.47
CA ALA A 195 1.48 -16.33 32.38
C ALA A 195 2.28 -17.34 33.20
N GLY A 196 3.02 -18.20 32.53
CA GLY A 196 3.79 -19.30 33.11
C GLY A 196 3.69 -20.52 32.21
N ASP A 197 4.43 -21.58 32.50
CA ASP A 197 4.36 -22.80 31.68
C ASP A 197 3.19 -23.67 32.18
N ASP A 198 2.01 -23.52 31.60
CA ASP A 198 0.75 -24.06 32.09
C ASP A 198 0.44 -25.46 31.55
N THR A 199 -0.38 -26.20 32.29
CA THR A 199 -0.99 -27.45 31.83
C THR A 199 -2.49 -27.34 31.90
N ILE A 200 -3.17 -27.43 30.76
CA ILE A 200 -4.62 -27.24 30.65
C ILE A 200 -5.26 -28.48 29.99
N ASP A 201 -6.30 -29.02 30.61
CA ASP A 201 -7.06 -30.19 30.17
C ASP A 201 -8.55 -29.85 30.08
N GLY A 202 -9.11 -29.79 28.87
CA GLY A 202 -10.52 -29.49 28.57
C GLY A 202 -11.47 -30.47 29.22
N GLY A 203 -11.35 -31.74 28.79
CA GLY A 203 -12.17 -32.82 29.27
C GLY A 203 -13.26 -33.20 28.28
N ASP A 204 -14.48 -33.43 28.79
CA ASP A 204 -15.62 -33.88 27.99
C ASP A 204 -16.52 -32.69 27.59
N GLY A 205 -16.44 -32.22 26.36
CA GLY A 205 -17.39 -31.33 25.69
C GLY A 205 -16.70 -30.29 24.83
N ASP A 206 -17.45 -29.32 24.29
CA ASP A 206 -16.87 -28.36 23.32
C ASP A 206 -16.18 -27.21 24.10
N ASP A 207 -14.85 -27.23 24.18
CA ASP A 207 -14.07 -26.35 25.07
C ASP A 207 -13.37 -25.19 24.35
N SER A 208 -13.08 -24.12 25.10
CA SER A 208 -12.30 -22.96 24.65
C SER A 208 -11.07 -22.79 25.55
N ILE A 209 -9.87 -23.01 25.01
CA ILE A 209 -8.61 -23.04 25.72
C ILE A 209 -7.65 -21.97 25.18
N ASP A 210 -7.03 -21.20 26.08
CA ASP A 210 -6.02 -20.19 25.78
C ASP A 210 -4.81 -20.36 26.72
N GLY A 211 -3.66 -20.81 26.20
CA GLY A 211 -2.43 -20.97 27.00
C GLY A 211 -1.83 -19.63 27.43
N ALA A 212 -1.83 -18.67 26.50
CA ALA A 212 -1.39 -17.29 26.64
C ALA A 212 0.14 -17.09 26.64
N ILE A 213 0.84 -16.97 27.76
CA ILE A 213 2.30 -16.71 27.76
C ILE A 213 3.03 -17.82 28.51
N GLY A 214 3.84 -18.61 27.81
CA GLY A 214 4.60 -19.71 28.40
C GLY A 214 4.83 -20.83 27.39
N ASP A 215 5.64 -21.83 27.75
CA ASP A 215 5.68 -23.07 26.97
C ASP A 215 4.60 -24.03 27.53
N ASP A 216 3.39 -24.00 26.95
CA ASP A 216 2.19 -24.61 27.52
C ASP A 216 1.92 -26.05 27.05
N ASN A 217 1.15 -26.81 27.84
CA ASN A 217 0.64 -28.14 27.46
C ASN A 217 -0.89 -28.13 27.46
N LEU A 218 -1.50 -28.16 26.27
CA LEU A 218 -2.94 -27.99 26.07
C LEU A 218 -3.57 -29.26 25.51
N LEU A 219 -4.64 -29.74 26.15
CA LEU A 219 -5.40 -30.92 25.75
C LEU A 219 -6.89 -30.54 25.60
N GLY A 220 -7.47 -30.72 24.41
CA GLY A 220 -8.92 -30.56 24.18
C GLY A 220 -9.74 -31.79 24.61
N ASP A 221 -9.14 -32.97 24.52
CA ASP A 221 -9.72 -34.27 24.90
C ASP A 221 -10.94 -34.72 24.07
N THR A 222 -12.19 -34.47 24.45
CA THR A 222 -13.34 -34.90 23.61
C THR A 222 -14.32 -33.76 23.40
N GLY A 223 -14.62 -33.43 22.15
CA GLY A 223 -15.46 -32.26 21.91
C GLY A 223 -15.41 -31.78 20.48
N VAL A 224 -15.70 -30.51 20.29
CA VAL A 224 -15.21 -29.71 19.16
C VAL A 224 -14.58 -28.50 19.80
N ASP A 225 -13.26 -28.49 19.85
CA ASP A 225 -12.51 -27.60 20.72
C ASP A 225 -11.93 -26.42 19.95
N THR A 226 -11.76 -25.29 20.65
CA THR A 226 -11.00 -24.13 20.16
C THR A 226 -9.80 -23.92 21.07
N ILE A 227 -8.60 -24.09 20.54
CA ILE A 227 -7.35 -24.04 21.31
C ILE A 227 -6.42 -23.00 20.69
N ASN A 228 -5.93 -22.06 21.49
CA ASN A 228 -4.81 -21.18 21.14
C ASN A 228 -3.64 -21.46 22.09
N GLY A 229 -2.45 -21.71 21.53
CA GLY A 229 -1.19 -21.87 22.26
C GLY A 229 -0.80 -20.56 22.92
N GLY A 230 -0.51 -19.55 22.10
CA GLY A 230 -0.16 -18.22 22.56
C GLY A 230 1.31 -17.92 22.27
N VAL A 231 2.03 -17.40 23.25
CA VAL A 231 3.44 -17.04 23.12
C VAL A 231 4.30 -18.05 23.86
N GLY A 232 5.10 -18.82 23.11
CA GLY A 232 6.00 -19.84 23.62
C GLY A 232 5.95 -21.08 22.74
N ASN A 233 6.71 -22.12 23.10
CA ASN A 233 6.74 -23.35 22.32
C ASN A 233 5.76 -24.35 22.93
N ASP A 234 4.57 -24.42 22.37
CA ASP A 234 3.44 -25.09 22.95
C ASP A 234 3.32 -26.54 22.48
N THR A 235 2.74 -27.38 23.34
CA THR A 235 2.36 -28.75 22.99
C THR A 235 0.85 -28.87 23.02
N ILE A 236 0.23 -29.05 21.85
CA ILE A 236 -1.23 -29.02 21.69
C ILE A 236 -1.74 -30.36 21.16
N ASP A 237 -2.77 -30.90 21.82
CA ASP A 237 -3.51 -32.12 21.44
C ASP A 237 -5.01 -31.81 21.35
N GLY A 238 -5.57 -31.78 20.13
CA GLY A 238 -7.00 -31.51 19.90
C GLY A 238 -7.93 -32.62 20.41
N GLY A 239 -7.45 -33.86 20.55
CA GLY A 239 -8.23 -34.94 21.14
C GLY A 239 -9.18 -35.64 20.16
N THR A 240 -10.49 -35.54 20.32
CA THR A 240 -11.46 -36.09 19.35
C THR A 240 -12.50 -35.04 19.07
N GLY A 241 -12.74 -34.73 17.82
CA GLY A 241 -13.52 -33.55 17.47
C GLY A 241 -13.15 -33.04 16.10
N GLY A 242 -13.79 -31.99 15.64
CA GLY A 242 -13.34 -31.27 14.44
C GLY A 242 -12.81 -29.93 14.91
N ASP A 243 -11.57 -29.93 15.39
CA ASP A 243 -11.08 -28.93 16.31
C ASP A 243 -10.48 -27.73 15.55
N THR A 244 -10.46 -26.56 16.19
CA THR A 244 -9.79 -25.36 15.67
C THR A 244 -8.60 -25.04 16.55
N ILE A 245 -7.40 -25.15 15.99
CA ILE A 245 -6.14 -25.02 16.73
C ILE A 245 -5.26 -23.94 16.11
N ASN A 246 -4.77 -23.01 16.93
CA ASN A 246 -3.74 -22.04 16.55
C ASN A 246 -2.52 -22.21 17.47
N GLY A 247 -1.32 -22.35 16.90
CA GLY A 247 -0.04 -22.36 17.64
C GLY A 247 0.31 -20.97 18.18
N ASP A 248 0.25 -19.96 17.29
CA ASP A 248 0.65 -18.56 17.54
C ASP A 248 2.17 -18.35 17.48
N ASP A 249 2.82 -17.75 18.48
CA ASP A 249 4.24 -17.38 18.41
C ASP A 249 5.12 -18.48 19.06
N GLY A 250 5.87 -19.26 18.29
CA GLY A 250 6.82 -20.25 18.83
C GLY A 250 7.06 -21.45 17.94
N ASP A 251 8.02 -22.31 18.29
CA ASP A 251 8.20 -23.59 17.58
C ASP A 251 7.27 -24.66 18.20
N ASP A 252 6.04 -24.78 17.68
CA ASP A 252 4.97 -25.54 18.32
C ASP A 252 4.91 -27.03 17.92
N SER A 253 4.29 -27.84 18.77
CA SER A 253 4.03 -29.26 18.53
C SER A 253 2.53 -29.55 18.58
N ILE A 254 1.89 -29.62 17.42
CA ILE A 254 0.43 -29.68 17.30
C ILE A 254 -0.06 -31.03 16.76
N SER A 255 -1.12 -31.59 17.37
CA SER A 255 -1.78 -32.81 16.94
C SER A 255 -3.31 -32.66 16.94
N GLY A 256 -3.94 -32.66 15.76
CA GLY A 256 -5.41 -32.58 15.65
C GLY A 256 -6.14 -33.84 16.12
N LYS A 257 -5.58 -35.01 15.75
CA LYS A 257 -6.01 -36.38 16.11
C LYS A 257 -7.18 -36.90 15.28
N ALA A 258 -8.41 -36.81 15.76
CA ALA A 258 -9.51 -37.61 15.25
C ALA A 258 -10.73 -36.74 14.99
N GLY A 259 -10.97 -36.51 13.70
CA GLY A 259 -12.06 -35.73 13.13
C GLY A 259 -11.49 -34.69 12.18
N ASP A 260 -12.33 -33.82 11.65
CA ASP A 260 -11.95 -32.94 10.54
C ASP A 260 -11.43 -31.62 11.12
N ASP A 261 -10.11 -31.49 11.28
CA ASP A 261 -9.48 -30.42 12.06
C ASP A 261 -9.06 -29.20 11.20
N VAL A 262 -9.02 -28.02 11.81
CA VAL A 262 -8.45 -26.79 11.24
C VAL A 262 -7.28 -26.36 12.11
N ILE A 263 -6.07 -26.40 11.56
CA ILE A 263 -4.82 -26.15 12.31
C ILE A 263 -4.01 -25.06 11.62
N ASN A 264 -3.61 -24.03 12.36
CA ASN A 264 -2.64 -23.02 11.95
C ASN A 264 -1.42 -23.07 12.89
N GLY A 265 -0.22 -23.19 12.33
CA GLY A 265 1.04 -23.07 13.06
C GLY A 265 1.29 -21.63 13.53
N ASN A 266 1.33 -20.71 12.57
CA ASN A 266 1.62 -19.27 12.71
C ASN A 266 3.13 -18.99 12.68
N ASP A 267 3.70 -18.31 13.68
CA ASP A 267 5.07 -17.84 13.63
C ASP A 267 6.01 -18.88 14.28
N GLY A 268 6.87 -19.55 13.54
CA GLY A 268 7.88 -20.46 14.09
C GLY A 268 8.07 -21.72 13.26
N ASN A 269 8.95 -22.63 13.70
CA ASN A 269 9.21 -23.88 12.98
C ASN A 269 8.40 -25.01 13.61
N ASP A 270 7.20 -25.22 13.12
CA ASP A 270 6.20 -26.05 13.77
C ASP A 270 6.28 -27.52 13.36
N THR A 271 5.84 -28.38 14.26
CA THR A 271 5.59 -29.80 13.99
C THR A 271 4.12 -30.09 14.09
N ILE A 272 3.45 -30.24 12.94
CA ILE A 272 2.00 -30.35 12.87
C ILE A 272 1.58 -31.71 12.31
N SER A 273 0.60 -32.35 12.95
CA SER A 273 -0.02 -33.59 12.46
C SER A 273 -1.55 -33.51 12.54
N GLY A 274 -2.23 -33.53 11.38
CA GLY A 274 -3.70 -33.63 11.31
C GLY A 274 -4.18 -34.96 11.89
N ASN A 275 -3.55 -36.05 11.46
CA ASN A 275 -3.84 -37.45 11.82
C ASN A 275 -5.02 -38.06 11.05
N ALA A 276 -6.24 -38.10 11.59
CA ALA A 276 -7.33 -38.89 11.03
C ALA A 276 -8.60 -38.06 10.87
N GLY A 277 -8.91 -37.72 9.63
CA GLY A 277 -10.07 -36.92 9.27
C GLY A 277 -9.73 -36.13 8.01
N PHE A 278 -10.63 -35.27 7.55
CA PHE A 278 -10.35 -34.37 6.43
C PHE A 278 -9.81 -33.05 6.97
N ASP A 279 -8.49 -32.97 7.11
CA ASP A 279 -7.85 -31.88 7.85
C ASP A 279 -7.49 -30.72 6.93
N THR A 280 -7.55 -29.50 7.47
CA THR A 280 -6.97 -28.29 6.86
C THR A 280 -5.84 -27.80 7.74
N VAL A 281 -4.60 -27.87 7.24
CA VAL A 281 -3.40 -27.53 7.99
C VAL A 281 -2.61 -26.44 7.27
N ARG A 282 -2.21 -25.41 7.99
CA ARG A 282 -1.38 -24.31 7.52
C ARG A 282 -0.17 -24.12 8.43
N GLY A 283 1.03 -24.08 7.85
CA GLY A 283 2.28 -23.74 8.54
C GLY A 283 2.32 -22.26 8.89
N ASN A 284 2.26 -21.40 7.87
CA ASN A 284 2.49 -19.95 7.91
C ASN A 284 3.99 -19.62 7.87
N ASP A 285 4.54 -18.91 8.87
CA ASP A 285 5.90 -18.36 8.82
C ASP A 285 6.89 -19.32 9.52
N GLY A 286 7.83 -19.93 8.79
CA GLY A 286 8.92 -20.72 9.36
C GLY A 286 9.17 -22.02 8.61
N ASP A 287 10.22 -22.78 8.99
CA ASP A 287 10.53 -24.06 8.32
C ASP A 287 9.72 -25.21 8.97
N ASP A 288 8.51 -25.45 8.48
CA ASP A 288 7.54 -26.34 9.12
C ASP A 288 7.67 -27.82 8.73
N ASN A 289 7.17 -28.70 9.61
CA ASN A 289 7.03 -30.13 9.34
C ASN A 289 5.59 -30.59 9.54
N ILE A 290 4.85 -30.65 8.42
CA ILE A 290 3.43 -30.93 8.34
C ILE A 290 3.18 -32.38 7.87
N ASN A 291 2.26 -33.07 8.55
CA ASN A 291 1.75 -34.39 8.16
C ASN A 291 0.22 -34.44 8.23
N GLY A 292 -0.46 -34.49 7.07
CA GLY A 292 -1.92 -34.59 7.00
C GLY A 292 -2.43 -35.86 7.67
N GLY A 293 -1.90 -37.00 7.24
CA GLY A 293 -2.11 -38.28 7.91
C GLY A 293 -3.00 -39.21 7.12
N GLY A 294 -4.31 -39.16 7.31
CA GLY A 294 -5.22 -40.08 6.66
C GLY A 294 -6.57 -39.45 6.35
N SER A 295 -7.09 -39.80 5.17
CA SER A 295 -8.19 -39.12 4.46
C SER A 295 -7.63 -38.00 3.59
N ASN A 296 -8.51 -37.18 3.00
CA ASN A 296 -8.12 -36.26 1.93
C ASN A 296 -7.87 -34.87 2.52
N ASP A 297 -6.61 -34.53 2.72
CA ASP A 297 -6.26 -33.34 3.49
C ASP A 297 -5.92 -32.14 2.60
N MET A 298 -5.95 -30.95 3.19
CA MET A 298 -5.53 -29.70 2.57
C MET A 298 -4.37 -29.10 3.38
N LEU A 299 -3.17 -29.09 2.80
CA LEU A 299 -1.93 -28.75 3.51
C LEU A 299 -1.24 -27.55 2.83
N PHE A 300 -0.87 -26.54 3.62
CA PHE A 300 -0.18 -25.34 3.17
C PHE A 300 1.11 -25.14 3.99
N GLY A 301 2.24 -24.98 3.32
CA GLY A 301 3.51 -24.57 3.93
C GLY A 301 3.49 -23.08 4.26
N ASP A 302 3.33 -22.26 3.22
CA ASP A 302 3.40 -20.79 3.25
C ASP A 302 4.85 -20.27 3.19
N ASP A 303 5.33 -19.50 4.16
CA ASP A 303 6.65 -18.86 4.10
C ASP A 303 7.69 -19.74 4.81
N GLY A 304 8.66 -20.33 4.10
CA GLY A 304 9.68 -21.15 4.74
C GLY A 304 10.19 -22.29 3.87
N ASN A 305 11.09 -23.12 4.39
CA ASN A 305 11.51 -24.35 3.71
C ASN A 305 10.79 -25.55 4.35
N ASP A 306 9.60 -25.82 3.87
CA ASP A 306 8.67 -26.70 4.54
C ASP A 306 8.86 -28.15 4.15
N ARG A 307 8.41 -29.02 5.04
CA ARG A 307 8.30 -30.45 4.82
C ARG A 307 6.85 -30.86 4.98
N ILE A 308 6.19 -31.11 3.85
CA ILE A 308 4.77 -31.50 3.81
C ILE A 308 4.62 -32.98 3.43
N VAL A 309 3.78 -33.70 4.16
CA VAL A 309 3.44 -35.12 3.90
C VAL A 309 1.92 -35.31 3.91
N GLY A 310 1.32 -35.68 2.78
CA GLY A 310 -0.12 -36.02 2.71
C GLY A 310 -0.45 -37.36 3.37
N ALA A 311 0.36 -38.37 3.06
CA ALA A 311 0.29 -39.75 3.57
C ALA A 311 -0.81 -40.63 2.94
N MET A 312 -2.00 -40.81 3.51
CA MET A 312 -3.04 -41.68 2.92
C MET A 312 -4.28 -40.87 2.51
N GLY A 313 -4.57 -40.75 1.23
CA GLY A 313 -5.74 -40.01 0.78
C GLY A 313 -5.51 -39.39 -0.59
N ASP A 314 -6.55 -38.78 -1.16
CA ASP A 314 -6.37 -37.90 -2.31
C ASP A 314 -6.12 -36.47 -1.76
N ASP A 315 -4.86 -36.11 -1.52
CA ASP A 315 -4.48 -34.89 -0.78
C ASP A 315 -4.29 -33.68 -1.70
N THR A 316 -4.48 -32.46 -1.16
CA THR A 316 -4.12 -31.20 -1.82
C THR A 316 -3.05 -30.50 -1.00
N MET A 317 -1.92 -30.16 -1.62
CA MET A 317 -0.78 -29.57 -0.94
C MET A 317 -0.22 -28.38 -1.71
N GLU A 318 0.22 -27.35 -0.98
CA GLU A 318 0.82 -26.13 -1.51
C GLU A 318 2.04 -25.76 -0.66
N GLY A 319 3.18 -25.52 -1.30
CA GLY A 319 4.44 -25.17 -0.65
C GLY A 319 4.55 -23.67 -0.34
N ASN A 320 4.38 -22.84 -1.36
CA ASN A 320 4.56 -21.39 -1.39
C ASN A 320 6.02 -20.92 -1.31
N ASP A 321 6.36 -19.97 -0.44
CA ASP A 321 7.61 -19.22 -0.54
C ASP A 321 8.75 -19.95 0.18
N GLY A 322 9.66 -20.57 -0.57
CA GLY A 322 10.90 -21.16 -0.04
C GLY A 322 11.13 -22.56 -0.59
N ASN A 323 12.17 -23.28 -0.13
CA ASN A 323 12.56 -24.55 -0.79
C ASN A 323 11.90 -25.75 -0.10
N ASP A 324 10.77 -26.17 -0.62
CA ASP A 324 9.90 -27.13 0.01
C ASP A 324 10.19 -28.57 -0.39
N LEU A 325 9.84 -29.47 0.52
CA LEU A 325 9.93 -30.90 0.36
C LEU A 325 8.57 -31.55 0.62
N MET A 326 7.85 -31.80 -0.46
CA MET A 326 6.49 -32.33 -0.41
C MET A 326 6.42 -33.80 -0.82
N PHE A 327 5.59 -34.57 -0.10
CA PHE A 327 5.35 -35.98 -0.35
C PHE A 327 3.85 -36.28 -0.36
N GLY A 328 3.28 -36.66 -1.51
CA GLY A 328 1.87 -37.02 -1.66
C GLY A 328 1.52 -38.23 -0.81
N GLY A 329 2.11 -39.38 -1.15
CA GLY A 329 1.93 -40.60 -0.38
C GLY A 329 1.12 -41.62 -1.16
N ALA A 330 -0.08 -41.96 -0.70
CA ALA A 330 -0.93 -42.94 -1.33
C ALA A 330 -2.30 -42.34 -1.67
N GLY A 331 -2.64 -42.23 -2.95
CA GLY A 331 -3.94 -41.79 -3.43
C GLY A 331 -3.79 -41.02 -4.72
N ARG A 332 -4.56 -39.98 -4.95
CA ARG A 332 -4.39 -39.12 -6.13
C ARG A 332 -4.17 -37.71 -5.65
N ASP A 333 -2.90 -37.36 -5.56
CA ASP A 333 -2.50 -36.14 -4.88
C ASP A 333 -2.39 -34.98 -5.86
N LEU A 334 -2.68 -33.78 -5.37
CA LEU A 334 -2.61 -32.52 -6.10
C LEU A 334 -1.60 -31.61 -5.40
N MET A 335 -0.47 -31.35 -6.05
CA MET A 335 0.67 -30.66 -5.44
C MET A 335 1.00 -29.39 -6.21
N TYR A 336 1.07 -28.27 -5.50
CA TYR A 336 1.48 -26.97 -6.00
C TYR A 336 2.75 -26.51 -5.27
N ASP A 337 3.65 -25.90 -6.01
CA ASP A 337 4.65 -24.98 -5.47
C ASP A 337 3.93 -23.72 -4.94
N ASN A 338 3.68 -22.71 -5.78
CA ASN A 338 2.94 -21.49 -5.36
C ASN A 338 1.59 -21.39 -6.08
N SER A 339 0.50 -21.02 -5.39
CA SER A 339 -0.79 -20.81 -6.07
C SER A 339 -0.69 -19.70 -7.12
N ALA A 340 -1.14 -20.01 -8.34
CA ALA A 340 -1.14 -19.12 -9.51
C ALA A 340 -1.98 -17.82 -9.35
N SER A 341 -2.55 -17.59 -8.16
CA SER A 341 -3.44 -16.47 -7.87
C SER A 341 -2.75 -15.21 -7.31
N GLY A 342 -1.44 -15.24 -7.06
CA GLY A 342 -0.74 -14.14 -6.37
C GLY A 342 0.64 -13.73 -6.91
N LEU A 343 0.99 -14.11 -8.15
CA LEU A 343 2.29 -13.90 -8.83
C LEU A 343 3.16 -12.72 -8.33
N SER A 344 3.88 -12.93 -7.23
CA SER A 344 5.09 -12.19 -6.85
C SER A 344 6.25 -13.17 -7.02
N LEU A 345 6.72 -13.31 -8.26
CA LEU A 345 7.73 -14.30 -8.67
C LEU A 345 9.16 -14.00 -8.15
N ASN A 346 9.29 -13.19 -7.10
CA ASN A 346 10.56 -12.84 -6.47
C ASN A 346 10.92 -13.80 -5.31
N PHE A 347 10.02 -14.72 -4.95
CA PHE A 347 10.14 -15.62 -3.80
C PHE A 347 10.04 -17.12 -4.15
N LEU A 348 10.21 -17.48 -5.43
CA LEU A 348 10.13 -18.87 -5.86
C LEU A 348 11.29 -19.72 -5.33
N GLY A 349 10.97 -20.80 -4.63
CA GLY A 349 11.90 -21.82 -4.14
C GLY A 349 12.49 -22.73 -5.21
N ASP A 350 13.44 -23.58 -4.82
CA ASP A 350 13.88 -24.76 -5.58
C ASP A 350 13.30 -26.04 -4.95
N ASP A 351 12.10 -26.42 -5.39
CA ASP A 351 11.24 -27.36 -4.64
C ASP A 351 11.45 -28.82 -5.02
N THR A 352 11.02 -29.72 -4.13
CA THR A 352 11.00 -31.16 -4.39
C THR A 352 9.63 -31.75 -4.10
N LEU A 353 8.85 -31.94 -5.16
CA LEU A 353 7.52 -32.58 -5.09
C LEU A 353 7.62 -34.05 -5.49
N LYS A 354 7.12 -34.94 -4.61
CA LYS A 354 7.09 -36.38 -4.83
C LYS A 354 5.70 -36.96 -4.60
N GLY A 355 4.98 -37.32 -5.67
CA GLY A 355 3.63 -37.93 -5.56
C GLY A 355 3.64 -39.28 -4.84
N GLN A 356 4.71 -40.07 -5.07
CA GLN A 356 4.89 -41.43 -4.56
C GLN A 356 3.94 -42.47 -5.15
N GLY A 357 2.69 -42.57 -4.73
CA GLY A 357 1.83 -43.71 -5.02
C GLY A 357 0.41 -43.33 -5.42
N GLY A 358 0.01 -43.75 -6.61
CA GLY A 358 -1.30 -43.51 -7.20
C GLY A 358 -1.19 -42.53 -8.38
N ASP A 359 -2.30 -41.93 -8.82
CA ASP A 359 -2.32 -41.13 -10.05
C ASP A 359 -2.26 -39.64 -9.70
N ASP A 360 -1.04 -39.09 -9.60
CA ASP A 360 -0.80 -37.78 -8.99
C ASP A 360 -0.73 -36.64 -10.01
N THR A 361 -0.96 -35.40 -9.57
CA THR A 361 -0.77 -34.17 -10.36
C THR A 361 0.19 -33.20 -9.66
N LEU A 362 1.32 -32.88 -10.30
CA LEU A 362 2.38 -32.04 -9.73
C LEU A 362 2.60 -30.78 -10.57
N PHE A 363 2.56 -29.61 -9.94
CA PHE A 363 2.82 -28.29 -10.53
C PHE A 363 4.00 -27.63 -9.82
N GLY A 364 5.13 -27.44 -10.51
CA GLY A 364 6.34 -26.85 -9.92
C GLY A 364 6.43 -25.32 -9.97
N LEU A 365 5.68 -24.66 -10.86
CA LEU A 365 5.40 -23.20 -10.88
C LEU A 365 6.52 -22.17 -10.58
N GLY A 366 7.80 -22.46 -10.70
CA GLY A 366 8.83 -21.46 -10.42
C GLY A 366 10.20 -22.09 -10.56
N GLY A 367 11.20 -21.54 -9.88
CA GLY A 367 12.29 -22.34 -9.34
C GLY A 367 13.12 -23.23 -10.26
N ALA A 368 14.02 -23.99 -9.64
CA ALA A 368 14.68 -25.16 -10.21
C ALA A 368 14.14 -26.46 -9.57
N ASP A 369 12.86 -26.73 -9.78
CA ASP A 369 12.15 -27.81 -9.08
C ASP A 369 12.52 -29.23 -9.55
N ASN A 370 12.34 -30.17 -8.63
CA ASN A 370 12.54 -31.60 -8.81
C ASN A 370 11.23 -32.37 -8.59
N LEU A 371 10.47 -32.55 -9.67
CA LEU A 371 9.16 -33.21 -9.66
C LEU A 371 9.29 -34.71 -9.98
N GLN A 372 8.72 -35.57 -9.12
CA GLN A 372 8.70 -37.02 -9.29
C GLN A 372 7.30 -37.57 -8.99
N GLY A 373 6.56 -38.03 -10.01
CA GLY A 373 5.22 -38.60 -9.85
C GLY A 373 5.25 -39.87 -9.00
N GLY A 374 5.69 -40.99 -9.56
CA GLY A 374 5.98 -42.19 -8.76
C GLY A 374 5.36 -43.45 -9.35
N MET A 375 4.60 -44.19 -8.54
CA MET A 375 3.84 -45.36 -8.98
C MET A 375 2.43 -44.96 -9.42
N GLY A 376 2.15 -44.90 -10.71
CA GLY A 376 0.80 -44.69 -11.23
C GLY A 376 0.83 -43.98 -12.57
N ASP A 377 -0.32 -43.48 -13.00
CA ASP A 377 -0.45 -42.66 -14.21
C ASP A 377 -0.40 -41.16 -13.83
N ASP A 378 0.81 -40.64 -13.59
CA ASP A 378 1.03 -39.27 -13.09
C ASP A 378 0.93 -38.19 -14.19
N LEU A 379 0.42 -37.02 -13.80
CA LEU A 379 0.49 -35.76 -14.55
C LEU A 379 1.52 -34.82 -13.91
N ILE A 380 2.71 -34.75 -14.50
CA ILE A 380 3.70 -33.74 -14.13
C ILE A 380 3.52 -32.55 -15.08
N ASP A 381 3.00 -31.44 -14.57
CA ASP A 381 2.78 -30.22 -15.33
C ASP A 381 3.93 -29.23 -15.16
N THR A 382 4.99 -29.46 -15.93
CA THR A 382 6.09 -28.49 -16.16
C THR A 382 5.76 -27.50 -17.29
N ARG A 383 4.52 -27.45 -17.77
CA ARG A 383 4.17 -26.78 -19.05
C ARG A 383 4.10 -25.27 -18.93
N ILE A 384 4.28 -24.68 -17.75
CA ILE A 384 4.33 -23.23 -17.60
C ILE A 384 5.74 -22.75 -17.96
N VAL A 385 5.85 -22.21 -19.17
CA VAL A 385 7.02 -21.49 -19.66
C VAL A 385 6.71 -20.01 -19.59
N LEU A 386 7.53 -19.27 -18.86
CA LEU A 386 7.44 -17.82 -18.78
C LEU A 386 8.03 -17.22 -20.05
N ILE A 387 7.36 -16.23 -20.63
CA ILE A 387 7.75 -15.55 -21.86
C ILE A 387 8.17 -14.13 -21.48
N SER A 388 9.37 -13.74 -21.88
CA SER A 388 9.95 -12.41 -21.61
C SER A 388 10.46 -11.79 -22.90
N ILE A 389 10.30 -10.48 -23.06
CA ILE A 389 11.02 -9.71 -24.09
C ILE A 389 12.33 -9.17 -23.50
N GLY A 390 13.38 -9.09 -24.31
CA GLY A 390 14.70 -8.65 -23.88
C GLY A 390 14.74 -7.15 -23.54
N ALA A 391 15.79 -6.74 -22.83
CA ALA A 391 15.98 -5.38 -22.35
C ALA A 391 15.82 -4.31 -23.44
N ASP A 392 15.47 -3.10 -22.99
CA ASP A 392 15.34 -1.90 -23.82
C ASP A 392 16.56 -1.70 -24.73
N ILE A 393 16.29 -1.24 -25.94
CA ILE A 393 17.30 -1.07 -26.98
C ILE A 393 17.38 0.39 -27.43
N THR A 394 18.58 0.84 -27.75
CA THR A 394 18.82 2.16 -28.34
C THR A 394 19.46 1.96 -29.71
N ILE A 395 18.90 2.60 -30.74
CA ILE A 395 19.35 2.46 -32.12
C ILE A 395 19.37 3.83 -32.83
N PRO A 396 20.36 4.11 -33.69
CA PRO A 396 20.32 5.30 -34.53
C PRO A 396 19.27 5.19 -35.64
N GLU A 397 18.63 6.31 -35.95
CA GLU A 397 17.62 6.42 -37.01
C GLU A 397 18.25 6.20 -38.41
N GLY A 398 19.25 7.04 -38.72
CA GLY A 398 20.15 6.98 -39.87
C GLY A 398 19.62 7.68 -41.13
N ASP A 399 20.49 8.30 -41.92
CA ASP A 399 20.10 9.29 -42.95
C ASP A 399 19.19 8.77 -44.10
N THR A 400 19.17 7.46 -44.37
CA THR A 400 18.39 6.88 -45.48
C THR A 400 18.10 5.39 -45.30
N GLY A 401 16.91 4.97 -45.74
CA GLY A 401 16.57 3.56 -45.90
C GLY A 401 15.92 3.00 -44.64
N THR A 402 16.22 1.75 -44.29
CA THR A 402 15.69 1.16 -43.06
C THR A 402 16.76 0.42 -42.29
N SER A 403 16.87 0.67 -40.99
CA SER A 403 17.64 -0.14 -40.05
C SER A 403 16.71 -1.13 -39.32
N LEU A 404 17.25 -2.09 -38.56
CA LEU A 404 16.45 -3.10 -37.85
C LEU A 404 16.74 -3.05 -36.36
N ALA A 405 15.72 -2.68 -35.58
CA ALA A 405 15.67 -2.85 -34.14
C ALA A 405 15.26 -4.29 -33.83
N THR A 406 16.15 -5.09 -33.22
CA THR A 406 15.90 -6.52 -32.95
C THR A 406 15.79 -6.79 -31.46
N PHE A 407 14.63 -7.27 -31.03
CA PHE A 407 14.34 -7.72 -29.68
C PHE A 407 14.44 -9.24 -29.61
N THR A 408 14.99 -9.75 -28.51
CA THR A 408 15.02 -11.19 -28.25
C THR A 408 13.88 -11.52 -27.30
N VAL A 409 13.00 -12.44 -27.69
CA VAL A 409 11.94 -12.97 -26.80
C VAL A 409 12.37 -14.34 -26.32
N THR A 410 12.35 -14.57 -25.01
CA THR A 410 12.87 -15.78 -24.38
C THR A 410 11.80 -16.54 -23.61
N LEU A 411 11.94 -17.87 -23.55
CA LEU A 411 11.24 -18.72 -22.60
C LEU A 411 12.14 -19.01 -21.39
N SER A 412 11.57 -19.08 -20.19
CA SER A 412 12.31 -19.49 -18.97
C SER A 412 12.96 -20.87 -19.09
N GLN A 413 12.32 -21.76 -19.85
CA GLN A 413 12.82 -23.09 -20.15
C GLN A 413 12.32 -23.62 -21.50
N ALA A 414 12.87 -24.74 -21.95
CA ALA A 414 12.45 -25.38 -23.19
C ALA A 414 11.09 -26.06 -23.01
N SER A 415 10.08 -25.66 -23.81
CA SER A 415 8.76 -26.30 -23.78
C SER A 415 8.74 -27.62 -24.57
N SER A 416 7.93 -28.58 -24.11
CA SER A 416 7.60 -29.81 -24.87
C SER A 416 6.47 -29.61 -25.88
N GLN A 417 5.76 -28.48 -25.78
CA GLN A 417 4.69 -28.07 -26.70
C GLN A 417 5.15 -26.85 -27.50
N THR A 418 4.46 -26.57 -28.60
CA THR A 418 4.67 -25.30 -29.31
C THR A 418 4.08 -24.15 -28.50
N VAL A 419 4.87 -23.11 -28.25
CA VAL A 419 4.45 -21.87 -27.59
C VAL A 419 4.22 -20.80 -28.64
N PHE A 420 3.15 -20.01 -28.47
CA PHE A 420 2.91 -18.82 -29.29
C PHE A 420 2.79 -17.58 -28.42
N VAL A 421 3.26 -16.45 -28.93
CA VAL A 421 3.03 -15.12 -28.36
C VAL A 421 2.96 -14.11 -29.50
N THR A 422 2.10 -13.11 -29.39
CA THR A 422 2.02 -12.02 -30.39
C THR A 422 2.87 -10.86 -29.91
N ALA A 423 3.86 -10.44 -30.70
CA ALA A 423 4.60 -9.21 -30.48
C ALA A 423 4.05 -8.13 -31.43
N SER A 424 3.71 -6.96 -30.89
CA SER A 424 3.21 -5.82 -31.67
C SER A 424 3.80 -4.51 -31.18
N THR A 425 4.12 -3.62 -32.11
CA THR A 425 4.57 -2.27 -31.79
C THR A 425 3.43 -1.37 -31.31
N SER A 426 3.75 -0.37 -30.51
CA SER A 426 2.88 0.76 -30.18
C SER A 426 3.68 2.05 -30.10
N ASP A 427 3.08 3.13 -30.60
CA ASP A 427 3.67 4.47 -30.60
C ASP A 427 3.95 4.97 -29.18
N GLY A 428 5.07 5.66 -29.03
CA GLY A 428 5.39 6.51 -27.89
C GLY A 428 5.49 7.95 -28.38
N THR A 429 6.69 8.53 -28.33
CA THR A 429 6.99 9.77 -29.06
C THR A 429 7.29 9.51 -30.54
N ALA A 430 7.81 8.33 -30.88
CA ALA A 430 7.94 7.88 -32.27
C ALA A 430 6.59 7.40 -32.81
N ILE A 431 6.29 7.75 -34.06
CA ILE A 431 5.05 7.51 -34.80
C ILE A 431 5.26 6.47 -35.91
N ALA A 432 4.40 5.45 -35.91
CA ALA A 432 4.38 4.45 -36.95
C ALA A 432 4.13 5.03 -38.36
N GLY A 433 5.03 4.70 -39.28
CA GLY A 433 5.00 5.12 -40.69
C GLY A 433 5.84 6.36 -40.98
N GLU A 434 6.27 7.07 -39.94
CA GLU A 434 7.24 8.17 -40.01
C GLU A 434 8.61 7.63 -39.55
N ASP A 435 8.72 7.16 -38.31
CA ASP A 435 10.03 6.85 -37.69
C ASP A 435 10.32 5.34 -37.63
N TYR A 436 9.27 4.53 -37.62
CA TYR A 436 9.37 3.08 -37.69
C TYR A 436 8.17 2.48 -38.43
N ASN A 437 8.32 1.26 -38.95
CA ASN A 437 7.19 0.56 -39.56
C ASN A 437 6.42 -0.24 -38.50
N ASP A 438 5.12 0.03 -38.35
CA ASP A 438 4.23 -0.77 -37.51
C ASP A 438 4.35 -2.27 -37.87
N THR A 439 4.73 -3.06 -36.87
CA THR A 439 5.04 -4.47 -37.03
C THR A 439 4.26 -5.27 -36.01
N THR A 440 3.58 -6.31 -36.47
CA THR A 440 2.93 -7.30 -35.61
C THR A 440 3.28 -8.70 -36.12
N GLU A 441 3.78 -9.55 -35.24
CA GLU A 441 4.16 -10.91 -35.55
C GLU A 441 3.70 -11.89 -34.47
N VAL A 442 3.23 -13.07 -34.87
CA VAL A 442 3.02 -14.18 -33.94
C VAL A 442 4.30 -15.00 -33.88
N LEU A 443 5.07 -14.85 -32.81
CA LEU A 443 6.26 -15.63 -32.55
C LEU A 443 5.87 -17.05 -32.18
N ARG A 444 6.57 -18.03 -32.76
CA ARG A 444 6.35 -19.46 -32.57
C ARG A 444 7.63 -20.08 -32.03
N PHE A 445 7.60 -20.64 -30.82
CA PHE A 445 8.68 -21.46 -30.31
C PHE A 445 8.34 -22.93 -30.58
N ASP A 446 9.14 -23.60 -31.41
CA ASP A 446 9.01 -25.05 -31.59
C ASP A 446 9.45 -25.78 -30.32
N PRO A 447 8.96 -27.02 -30.06
CA PRO A 447 9.38 -27.77 -28.88
C PRO A 447 10.90 -27.87 -28.76
N GLY A 448 11.45 -27.48 -27.62
CA GLY A 448 12.89 -27.42 -27.38
C GLY A 448 13.54 -26.05 -27.61
N GLU A 449 12.88 -25.10 -28.28
CA GLU A 449 13.38 -23.73 -28.48
C GLU A 449 13.08 -22.84 -27.28
N THR A 450 14.02 -21.97 -26.92
CA THR A 450 13.87 -21.04 -25.79
C THR A 450 14.02 -19.58 -26.20
N THR A 451 14.31 -19.29 -27.47
CA THR A 451 14.55 -17.91 -27.94
C THR A 451 13.94 -17.70 -29.31
N GLN A 452 13.27 -16.57 -29.51
CA GLN A 452 12.89 -16.04 -30.82
C GLN A 452 13.32 -14.58 -30.93
N THR A 453 13.31 -14.04 -32.15
CA THR A 453 13.60 -12.62 -32.38
C THR A 453 12.41 -11.94 -33.02
N PHE A 454 12.07 -10.76 -32.53
CA PHE A 454 11.14 -9.83 -33.16
C PHE A 454 11.94 -8.64 -33.69
N SER A 455 11.74 -8.25 -34.95
CA SER A 455 12.49 -7.14 -35.55
C SER A 455 11.58 -6.10 -36.14
N VAL A 456 11.81 -4.85 -35.78
CA VAL A 456 11.06 -3.68 -36.23
C VAL A 456 11.94 -2.86 -37.17
N PRO A 457 11.51 -2.57 -38.42
CA PRO A 457 12.25 -1.70 -39.31
C PRO A 457 12.12 -0.23 -38.90
N ILE A 458 13.24 0.39 -38.55
CA ILE A 458 13.35 1.83 -38.30
C ILE A 458 13.47 2.52 -39.66
N ILE A 459 12.71 3.57 -39.88
CA ILE A 459 12.74 4.37 -41.11
C ILE A 459 13.78 5.45 -40.88
N GLY A 460 14.75 5.51 -41.78
CA GLY A 460 15.79 6.51 -41.70
C GLY A 460 15.55 7.63 -42.69
N ASP A 461 15.56 8.88 -42.24
CA ASP A 461 15.51 10.04 -43.11
C ASP A 461 16.50 11.17 -42.74
N THR A 462 16.30 12.38 -43.26
CA THR A 462 17.25 13.51 -43.08
C THR A 462 16.59 14.73 -42.44
N VAL A 463 15.36 14.58 -41.97
CA VAL A 463 14.63 15.55 -41.17
C VAL A 463 15.31 15.58 -39.80
N VAL A 464 15.39 16.78 -39.23
CA VAL A 464 15.91 16.92 -37.86
C VAL A 464 14.70 17.01 -36.95
N GLU A 465 14.52 16.05 -36.06
CA GLU A 465 13.32 15.87 -35.24
C GLU A 465 13.56 16.22 -33.76
N GLY A 466 14.77 16.70 -33.46
CA GLY A 466 15.05 17.49 -32.25
C GLY A 466 15.25 16.68 -30.97
N GLY A 467 15.14 15.35 -31.00
CA GLY A 467 15.30 14.50 -29.81
C GLY A 467 15.44 13.00 -30.08
N THR A 468 15.57 12.22 -29.00
CA THR A 468 15.45 10.75 -29.05
C THR A 468 13.98 10.38 -28.94
N GLU A 469 13.49 9.60 -29.89
CA GLU A 469 12.11 9.18 -29.95
C GLU A 469 11.94 7.76 -29.45
N ILE A 470 10.74 7.40 -28.99
CA ILE A 470 10.50 6.15 -28.30
C ILE A 470 9.28 5.45 -28.91
N PHE A 471 9.41 4.15 -29.16
CA PHE A 471 8.26 3.24 -29.34
C PHE A 471 8.41 2.01 -28.43
N PHE A 472 7.31 1.28 -28.23
CA PHE A 472 7.28 0.08 -27.40
C PHE A 472 6.95 -1.17 -28.22
N VAL A 473 7.41 -2.32 -27.76
CA VAL A 473 6.97 -3.64 -28.23
C VAL A 473 6.25 -4.34 -27.10
N ASN A 474 4.98 -4.67 -27.34
CA ASN A 474 4.13 -5.36 -26.38
C ASN A 474 3.94 -6.83 -26.79
N LEU A 475 4.08 -7.74 -25.83
CA LEU A 475 3.72 -9.14 -25.96
C LEU A 475 2.28 -9.37 -25.51
N THR A 476 1.49 -10.08 -26.31
CA THR A 476 0.08 -10.36 -26.00
C THR A 476 -0.33 -11.76 -26.46
N SER A 477 -1.51 -12.19 -26.00
CA SER A 477 -2.17 -13.42 -26.45
C SER A 477 -1.28 -14.68 -26.39
N PRO A 478 -0.62 -14.97 -25.25
CA PRO A 478 0.22 -16.15 -25.14
C PRO A 478 -0.63 -17.44 -25.25
N VAL A 479 -0.07 -18.48 -25.86
CA VAL A 479 -0.64 -19.82 -25.91
C VAL A 479 0.43 -20.81 -25.48
N ASN A 480 0.09 -21.65 -24.49
CA ASN A 480 1.03 -22.60 -23.85
C ASN A 480 2.24 -21.92 -23.19
N GLY A 481 2.07 -20.71 -22.66
CA GLY A 481 3.04 -19.96 -21.86
C GLY A 481 2.36 -18.80 -21.13
N ILE A 482 3.06 -18.15 -20.20
CA ILE A 482 2.58 -16.99 -19.42
C ILE A 482 3.55 -15.83 -19.66
N LEU A 483 3.04 -14.60 -19.80
CA LEU A 483 3.88 -13.41 -19.95
C LEU A 483 4.49 -13.03 -18.60
N PHE A 484 5.81 -12.85 -18.57
CA PHE A 484 6.57 -12.40 -17.39
C PHE A 484 7.08 -10.97 -17.56
N ASP A 485 7.70 -10.71 -18.71
CA ASP A 485 8.09 -9.36 -19.14
C ASP A 485 7.48 -9.15 -20.52
N ASP A 486 6.46 -8.31 -20.59
CA ASP A 486 5.62 -8.15 -21.76
C ASP A 486 5.84 -6.84 -22.52
N ILE A 487 6.74 -5.97 -22.06
CA ILE A 487 6.99 -4.67 -22.70
C ILE A 487 8.49 -4.41 -22.78
N ALA A 488 8.98 -4.08 -23.98
CA ALA A 488 10.32 -3.51 -24.16
C ALA A 488 10.25 -2.15 -24.86
N GLN A 489 11.11 -1.23 -24.46
CA GLN A 489 11.26 0.09 -25.06
C GLN A 489 12.33 0.10 -26.15
N CYS A 490 12.13 0.87 -27.21
CA CYS A 490 13.18 1.22 -28.17
C CYS A 490 13.33 2.72 -28.30
N ASP A 491 14.55 3.20 -28.10
CA ASP A 491 14.99 4.57 -28.27
C ASP A 491 15.61 4.75 -29.65
N ILE A 492 14.98 5.54 -30.53
CA ILE A 492 15.48 5.96 -31.83
C ILE A 492 16.27 7.26 -31.65
N VAL A 493 17.56 7.23 -31.94
CA VAL A 493 18.47 8.37 -31.77
C VAL A 493 18.70 9.07 -33.10
N GLU A 494 18.29 10.34 -33.14
CA GLU A 494 18.58 11.33 -34.18
C GLU A 494 20.11 11.51 -34.41
N GLU A 495 20.57 11.42 -35.66
CA GLU A 495 21.98 11.59 -36.04
C GLU A 495 22.24 12.89 -36.83
N GLU A 496 21.19 13.59 -37.26
CA GLU A 496 21.23 14.77 -38.11
C GLU A 496 21.57 16.04 -37.30
N THR A 497 22.33 16.95 -37.92
CA THR A 497 22.74 18.21 -37.27
C THR A 497 21.85 19.38 -37.67
N GLY A 498 21.06 19.91 -36.73
CA GLY A 498 20.21 21.10 -36.90
C GLY A 498 19.38 21.40 -35.66
N ILE A 499 18.49 22.40 -35.74
CA ILE A 499 17.30 22.44 -34.88
C ILE A 499 16.13 22.10 -35.80
N GLY A 500 15.23 21.22 -35.37
CA GLY A 500 14.06 20.83 -36.15
C GLY A 500 13.08 21.99 -36.37
N ASP A 501 11.79 21.69 -36.46
CA ASP A 501 10.76 22.73 -36.40
C ASP A 501 10.80 23.45 -35.04
N LEU A 502 10.51 24.75 -35.01
CA LEU A 502 10.58 25.56 -33.77
C LEU A 502 9.26 26.26 -33.51
N ASP A 503 8.68 26.06 -32.33
CA ASP A 503 7.51 26.78 -31.84
C ASP A 503 7.87 27.76 -30.73
N VAL A 504 7.47 29.01 -30.90
CA VAL A 504 7.66 30.07 -29.90
C VAL A 504 6.31 30.61 -29.44
N PHE A 505 6.00 30.43 -28.16
CA PHE A 505 4.79 30.97 -27.54
C PHE A 505 5.13 32.10 -26.59
N LEU A 506 4.59 33.30 -26.84
CA LEU A 506 4.80 34.46 -25.97
C LEU A 506 3.67 34.56 -24.95
N LEU A 507 3.98 34.33 -23.68
CA LEU A 507 3.06 34.50 -22.56
C LEU A 507 3.46 35.73 -21.74
N PHE A 508 2.63 36.77 -21.73
CA PHE A 508 3.00 38.02 -21.05
C PHE A 508 1.97 38.52 -20.04
N ASP A 509 2.51 39.17 -19.03
CA ASP A 509 1.80 39.84 -17.94
C ASP A 509 0.97 41.02 -18.47
N ASP A 510 -0.32 41.05 -18.15
CA ASP A 510 -1.27 42.10 -18.56
C ASP A 510 -1.62 43.08 -17.42
N THR A 511 -0.85 43.05 -16.33
CA THR A 511 -1.08 43.92 -15.17
C THR A 511 -0.84 45.38 -15.51
N GLY A 512 -1.48 46.26 -14.75
CA GLY A 512 -1.34 47.70 -14.89
C GLY A 512 0.12 48.20 -14.81
N SER A 513 1.05 47.43 -14.22
CA SER A 513 2.49 47.70 -14.19
C SER A 513 3.17 47.42 -15.54
N PHE A 514 2.79 46.37 -16.26
CA PHE A 514 3.35 46.01 -17.56
C PHE A 514 2.87 46.90 -18.75
N SER A 515 1.89 47.77 -18.51
CA SER A 515 1.29 48.67 -19.53
C SER A 515 2.26 49.63 -20.24
N GLY A 516 3.51 49.77 -19.75
CA GLY A 516 4.58 50.54 -20.40
C GLY A 516 5.38 49.75 -21.46
N GLU A 517 5.33 48.42 -21.45
CA GLU A 517 6.18 47.54 -22.26
C GLU A 517 5.46 46.95 -23.49
N GLY A 518 4.14 46.78 -23.43
CA GLY A 518 3.32 46.28 -24.55
C GLY A 518 3.59 46.98 -25.89
N PRO A 519 3.59 48.33 -25.98
CA PRO A 519 3.90 49.06 -27.21
C PRO A 519 5.35 48.85 -27.72
N THR A 520 6.31 48.65 -26.80
CA THR A 520 7.71 48.36 -27.15
C THR A 520 7.81 46.97 -27.77
N LEU A 521 7.14 45.97 -27.19
CA LEU A 521 7.09 44.59 -27.68
C LEU A 521 6.40 44.49 -29.05
N THR A 522 5.26 45.16 -29.23
CA THR A 522 4.59 45.27 -30.55
C THR A 522 5.53 45.88 -31.60
N THR A 523 6.32 46.90 -31.23
CA THR A 523 7.25 47.54 -32.16
C THR A 523 8.48 46.69 -32.46
N ALA A 524 8.93 45.87 -31.50
CA ALA A 524 10.07 44.96 -31.64
C ALA A 524 9.73 43.72 -32.51
N PHE A 525 8.47 43.30 -32.51
CA PHE A 525 8.03 42.01 -33.03
C PHE A 525 8.42 41.71 -34.49
N PRO A 526 8.25 42.63 -35.47
CA PRO A 526 8.66 42.36 -36.85
C PRO A 526 10.17 42.10 -36.98
N SER A 527 10.98 42.71 -36.11
CA SER A 527 12.43 42.46 -36.05
C SER A 527 12.74 41.11 -35.44
N ILE A 528 11.98 40.66 -34.42
CA ILE A 528 12.16 39.34 -33.80
C ILE A 528 11.97 38.23 -34.84
N ILE A 529 10.84 38.23 -35.56
CA ILE A 529 10.54 37.23 -36.59
C ILE A 529 11.60 37.22 -37.69
N SER A 530 11.95 38.39 -38.24
CA SER A 530 12.96 38.48 -39.31
C SER A 530 14.33 37.98 -38.86
N GLN A 531 14.70 38.16 -37.59
CA GLN A 531 15.98 37.68 -37.07
C GLN A 531 15.94 36.18 -36.75
N LEU A 532 14.82 35.64 -36.25
CA LEU A 532 14.65 34.19 -36.04
C LEU A 532 14.73 33.42 -37.36
N GLN A 533 14.02 33.88 -38.39
CA GLN A 533 14.08 33.29 -39.74
C GLN A 533 15.49 33.35 -40.35
N ALA A 534 16.31 34.35 -39.96
CA ALA A 534 17.70 34.45 -40.39
C ALA A 534 18.65 33.56 -39.58
N SER A 535 18.37 33.36 -38.30
CA SER A 535 19.15 32.50 -37.39
C SER A 535 18.90 31.01 -37.65
N PHE A 536 17.70 30.64 -38.12
CA PHE A 536 17.29 29.26 -38.38
C PHE A 536 16.80 29.08 -39.83
N PRO A 537 17.72 29.17 -40.81
CA PRO A 537 17.34 29.09 -42.22
C PRO A 537 16.86 27.68 -42.58
N GLY A 538 15.58 27.55 -42.93
CA GLY A 538 14.97 26.28 -43.38
C GLY A 538 14.08 25.61 -42.34
N THR A 539 14.17 26.03 -41.07
CA THR A 539 13.26 25.62 -39.98
C THR A 539 11.86 26.22 -40.21
N ARG A 540 10.78 25.43 -40.02
CA ARG A 540 9.43 26.00 -40.00
C ARG A 540 9.19 26.62 -38.62
N LEU A 541 8.91 27.91 -38.60
CA LEU A 541 8.68 28.66 -37.37
C LEU A 541 7.18 28.74 -37.07
N GLY A 542 6.78 28.31 -35.87
CA GLY A 542 5.45 28.54 -35.32
C GLY A 542 5.48 29.64 -34.27
N PHE A 543 4.46 30.50 -34.25
CA PHE A 543 4.38 31.57 -33.25
C PHE A 543 2.97 31.74 -32.67
N GLY A 544 2.87 31.83 -31.34
CA GLY A 544 1.63 32.06 -30.60
C GLY A 544 1.74 33.15 -29.53
N VAL A 545 0.61 33.65 -29.05
CA VAL A 545 0.52 34.75 -28.07
C VAL A 545 -0.59 34.50 -27.04
N GLY A 546 -0.24 34.58 -25.75
CA GLY A 546 -1.15 34.51 -24.61
C GLY A 546 -0.85 35.57 -23.54
N ARG A 547 -1.80 35.75 -22.62
CA ARG A 547 -1.70 36.73 -21.52
C ARG A 547 -2.16 36.20 -20.18
N PHE A 548 -1.62 36.76 -19.08
CA PHE A 548 -2.03 36.44 -17.71
C PHE A 548 -2.14 37.65 -16.75
N GLU A 549 -2.90 37.51 -15.66
CA GLU A 549 -3.17 38.47 -14.57
C GLU A 549 -3.41 37.72 -13.23
N ASP A 550 -3.47 38.40 -12.07
CA ASP A 550 -3.88 37.84 -10.75
C ASP A 550 -5.40 37.59 -10.61
N TYR A 551 -5.78 36.65 -9.74
CA TYR A 551 -7.15 36.28 -9.38
C TYR A 551 -7.86 37.35 -8.52
N GLY A 552 -8.35 38.40 -9.16
CA GLY A 552 -9.14 39.47 -8.54
C GLY A 552 -10.66 39.31 -8.66
N GLY A 553 -11.28 38.28 -8.08
CA GLY A 553 -12.76 38.14 -8.06
C GLY A 553 -13.38 37.67 -9.39
N THR A 554 -14.43 38.35 -9.91
CA THR A 554 -15.16 37.92 -11.13
C THR A 554 -14.42 38.14 -12.45
N ASN A 555 -13.17 38.64 -12.40
CA ASN A 555 -12.36 38.84 -13.60
C ASN A 555 -11.54 37.60 -13.89
N ARG A 556 -11.54 37.19 -15.17
CA ARG A 556 -10.75 36.07 -15.64
C ARG A 556 -9.30 36.48 -15.90
N PRO A 557 -8.30 35.71 -15.45
CA PRO A 557 -6.92 36.18 -15.49
C PRO A 557 -6.16 35.78 -16.77
N PHE A 558 -6.66 34.85 -17.59
CA PHE A 558 -5.88 34.26 -18.69
C PHE A 558 -6.60 34.30 -20.04
N ILE A 559 -5.94 34.81 -21.07
CA ILE A 559 -6.50 34.98 -22.42
C ILE A 559 -5.53 34.40 -23.46
N LEU A 560 -6.02 33.46 -24.28
CA LEU A 560 -5.31 33.00 -25.48
C LEU A 560 -5.61 33.97 -26.63
N ASN A 561 -4.68 34.87 -26.90
CA ASN A 561 -4.87 35.87 -27.96
C ASN A 561 -4.69 35.27 -29.36
N GLN A 562 -3.76 34.33 -29.50
CA GLN A 562 -3.43 33.69 -30.77
C GLN A 562 -2.80 32.31 -30.52
N PRO A 563 -3.41 31.20 -30.97
CA PRO A 563 -2.75 29.91 -31.00
C PRO A 563 -1.56 29.94 -31.97
N ILE A 564 -0.67 28.97 -31.85
CA ILE A 564 0.50 28.82 -32.72
C ILE A 564 0.05 28.73 -34.17
N ILE A 565 0.60 29.61 -34.99
CA ILE A 565 0.46 29.59 -36.45
C ILE A 565 1.84 29.57 -37.08
N GLU A 566 1.97 28.86 -38.20
CA GLU A 566 3.25 28.77 -38.94
C GLU A 566 3.55 30.08 -39.67
N ASP A 567 4.82 30.40 -39.85
CA ASP A 567 5.29 31.55 -40.63
C ASP A 567 4.91 31.47 -42.12
N SER A 568 4.61 30.27 -42.61
CA SER A 568 4.01 30.00 -43.92
C SER A 568 2.53 30.43 -44.02
N THR A 569 1.88 30.72 -42.89
CA THR A 569 0.46 31.08 -42.83
C THR A 569 0.20 32.43 -43.52
N PRO A 570 -0.80 32.53 -44.43
CA PRO A 570 -1.17 33.81 -45.01
C PRO A 570 -1.52 34.84 -43.93
N MET A 571 -0.92 36.04 -44.02
CA MET A 571 -1.10 37.11 -43.04
C MET A 571 -0.51 36.83 -41.64
N PHE A 572 0.44 35.89 -41.51
CA PHE A 572 1.15 35.60 -40.26
C PHE A 572 1.54 36.85 -39.47
N ASP A 573 2.30 37.78 -40.07
CA ASP A 573 2.73 39.02 -39.41
C ASP A 573 1.55 39.86 -38.88
N GLN A 574 0.43 39.90 -39.61
CA GLN A 574 -0.73 40.71 -39.26
C GLN A 574 -1.56 40.07 -38.15
N ALA A 575 -1.60 38.73 -38.12
CA ALA A 575 -2.27 37.98 -37.05
C ALA A 575 -1.52 38.16 -35.73
N ILE A 576 -0.19 38.03 -35.72
CA ILE A 576 0.58 38.23 -34.49
C ILE A 576 0.57 39.70 -34.04
N ASP A 577 0.70 40.66 -34.97
CA ASP A 577 0.62 42.10 -34.63
C ASP A 577 -0.74 42.45 -33.99
N ALA A 578 -1.84 41.91 -34.52
CA ALA A 578 -3.17 42.09 -33.94
C ALA A 578 -3.31 41.46 -32.55
N ALA A 579 -2.75 40.26 -32.35
CA ALA A 579 -2.75 39.56 -31.07
C ALA A 579 -1.99 40.34 -29.97
N LEU A 580 -0.87 40.97 -30.33
CA LEU A 580 -0.10 41.82 -29.43
C LEU A 580 -0.82 43.13 -29.08
N GLN A 581 -1.62 43.68 -30.00
CA GLN A 581 -2.28 44.99 -29.82
C GLN A 581 -3.61 44.96 -29.05
N ARG A 582 -4.17 43.78 -28.75
CA ARG A 582 -5.45 43.63 -28.02
C ARG A 582 -5.38 44.33 -26.64
N ILE A 583 -6.41 45.06 -26.22
CA ILE A 583 -6.44 45.79 -24.93
C ILE A 583 -7.26 44.99 -23.91
N SER A 584 -6.73 44.79 -22.69
CA SER A 584 -7.47 44.09 -21.64
C SER A 584 -8.58 44.93 -20.98
N PRO A 585 -9.75 44.32 -20.68
CA PRO A 585 -10.88 44.98 -20.04
C PRO A 585 -10.74 44.97 -18.50
N GLY A 586 -9.64 45.46 -17.93
CA GLY A 586 -9.52 45.50 -16.47
C GLY A 586 -8.27 46.20 -15.99
N ARG A 587 -8.41 47.14 -15.06
CA ARG A 587 -7.30 47.73 -14.29
C ARG A 587 -7.51 47.38 -12.83
N GLY A 588 -6.69 46.48 -12.30
CA GLY A 588 -6.53 46.20 -10.86
C GLY A 588 -6.38 44.71 -10.62
N GLY A 589 -5.42 44.20 -9.85
CA GLY A 589 -4.33 44.81 -9.11
C GLY A 589 -4.16 44.19 -7.73
N SER A 590 -3.07 43.45 -7.50
CA SER A 590 -2.21 43.46 -6.30
C SER A 590 -1.06 42.46 -6.51
N PHE A 591 0.16 42.82 -6.15
CA PHE A 591 1.27 41.87 -6.10
C PHE A 591 0.94 40.72 -5.12
N PRO A 592 1.24 39.43 -5.43
CA PRO A 592 1.99 38.89 -6.58
C PRO A 592 1.14 38.23 -7.70
N GLU A 593 1.71 38.04 -8.91
CA GLU A 593 1.00 37.60 -10.13
C GLU A 593 0.82 36.07 -10.29
N SER A 594 -0.11 35.60 -11.13
CA SER A 594 -0.42 34.17 -11.34
C SER A 594 0.32 33.51 -12.54
N ALA A 595 1.62 33.78 -12.70
CA ALA A 595 2.41 33.27 -13.85
C ALA A 595 2.50 31.73 -13.95
N ILE A 596 2.53 31.01 -12.81
CA ILE A 596 2.64 29.55 -12.75
C ILE A 596 1.38 28.87 -13.33
N GLU A 597 0.20 29.36 -12.97
CA GLU A 597 -1.06 28.89 -13.54
C GLU A 597 -1.11 29.17 -15.06
N GLY A 598 -0.63 30.33 -15.51
CA GLY A 598 -0.55 30.64 -16.93
C GLY A 598 0.34 29.67 -17.72
N LEU A 599 1.47 29.27 -17.14
CA LEU A 599 2.35 28.25 -17.73
C LEU A 599 1.70 26.86 -17.77
N PHE A 600 1.01 26.46 -16.70
CA PHE A 600 0.28 25.19 -16.65
C PHE A 600 -0.81 25.12 -17.73
N GLN A 601 -1.53 26.22 -17.95
CA GLN A 601 -2.54 26.30 -19.02
C GLN A 601 -1.92 26.29 -20.42
N VAL A 602 -0.75 26.91 -20.60
CA VAL A 602 -0.01 26.82 -21.88
C VAL A 602 0.43 25.39 -22.17
N ALA A 603 0.94 24.67 -21.18
CA ALA A 603 1.37 23.28 -21.34
C ALA A 603 0.20 22.33 -21.60
N THR A 604 -0.86 22.44 -20.80
CA THR A 604 -2.00 21.50 -20.87
C THR A 604 -3.04 21.86 -21.94
N GLY A 605 -3.05 23.12 -22.40
CA GLY A 605 -4.07 23.59 -23.33
C GLY A 605 -5.45 23.85 -22.78
N ALA A 606 -5.63 23.62 -21.48
CA ALA A 606 -6.90 23.73 -20.80
C ALA A 606 -7.03 25.11 -20.12
N GLY A 607 -8.25 25.65 -20.04
CA GLY A 607 -8.57 26.80 -19.17
C GLY A 607 -8.49 28.20 -19.76
N PHE A 608 -8.13 28.36 -21.04
CA PHE A 608 -8.14 29.67 -21.70
C PHE A 608 -9.56 30.20 -21.97
N ASP A 609 -9.75 31.51 -21.73
CA ASP A 609 -10.93 32.25 -22.20
C ASP A 609 -10.76 32.61 -23.69
N THR A 610 -11.36 31.82 -24.59
CA THR A 610 -11.12 31.92 -26.05
C THR A 610 -12.00 32.95 -26.75
N ASP A 611 -13.13 33.34 -26.18
CA ASP A 611 -14.05 34.34 -26.72
C ASP A 611 -14.05 35.66 -25.94
N GLY A 612 -13.45 35.67 -24.74
CA GLY A 612 -13.18 36.88 -23.95
C GLY A 612 -14.44 37.49 -23.34
N ASP A 613 -15.46 36.67 -23.08
CA ASP A 613 -16.76 37.10 -22.58
C ASP A 613 -16.90 37.01 -21.04
N GLY A 614 -15.95 36.35 -20.37
CA GLY A 614 -15.94 36.19 -18.92
C GLY A 614 -16.83 35.07 -18.34
N LEU A 615 -17.44 34.16 -19.13
CA LEU A 615 -18.35 33.09 -18.67
C LEU A 615 -17.80 31.66 -18.64
N SER A 616 -17.99 30.93 -17.53
CA SER A 616 -17.30 29.66 -17.19
C SER A 616 -17.68 28.42 -18.00
N ASP A 617 -18.28 28.56 -19.17
CA ASP A 617 -18.77 27.45 -20.01
C ASP A 617 -17.81 27.05 -21.13
N ASN A 618 -16.57 27.57 -21.15
CA ASN A 618 -15.52 27.13 -22.07
C ASN A 618 -14.94 25.76 -21.61
N THR A 619 -15.46 24.68 -22.20
CA THR A 619 -15.25 23.27 -21.86
C THR A 619 -13.87 22.70 -22.24
N GLY A 620 -12.78 23.37 -21.84
CA GLY A 620 -11.46 22.72 -21.76
C GLY A 620 -10.85 22.17 -23.05
N VAL A 621 -11.36 22.53 -24.22
CA VAL A 621 -10.76 22.16 -25.51
C VAL A 621 -10.84 23.38 -26.41
N ALA A 622 -9.70 23.94 -26.83
CA ALA A 622 -9.73 24.88 -27.95
C ALA A 622 -10.15 24.08 -29.19
N GLY A 623 -11.45 24.12 -29.51
CA GLY A 623 -12.02 23.34 -30.61
C GLY A 623 -13.42 22.76 -30.42
N GLN A 624 -14.06 22.84 -29.24
CA GLN A 624 -15.46 22.39 -29.09
C GLN A 624 -16.50 23.51 -28.93
N PHE A 625 -17.50 23.43 -29.81
CA PHE A 625 -18.52 24.41 -30.18
C PHE A 625 -19.59 24.61 -29.11
N THR A 626 -19.87 25.87 -28.76
CA THR A 626 -21.14 26.26 -28.12
C THR A 626 -21.77 27.47 -28.80
N THR A 627 -23.09 27.45 -28.91
CA THR A 627 -23.92 28.42 -29.63
C THR A 627 -24.09 29.71 -28.81
N GLN A 628 -23.63 30.85 -29.33
CA GLN A 628 -23.92 32.15 -28.71
C GLN A 628 -25.35 32.61 -29.05
N THR A 629 -26.18 32.86 -28.03
CA THR A 629 -27.55 33.34 -28.22
C THR A 629 -27.53 34.85 -28.55
N SER A 630 -27.79 35.21 -29.81
CA SER A 630 -27.94 36.61 -30.20
C SER A 630 -29.22 37.20 -29.59
N VAL A 631 -29.10 38.29 -28.84
CA VAL A 631 -30.22 38.96 -28.13
C VAL A 631 -31.24 39.63 -29.08
N THR A 632 -31.09 39.57 -30.41
CA THR A 632 -31.97 40.36 -31.30
C THR A 632 -32.70 39.67 -32.46
N THR A 633 -32.38 38.45 -32.92
CA THR A 633 -33.20 37.79 -33.98
C THR A 633 -33.01 36.27 -34.06
N ASN A 634 -34.10 35.50 -33.87
CA ASN A 634 -34.24 34.05 -34.13
C ASN A 634 -34.46 33.80 -35.65
N PRO A 635 -33.99 32.72 -36.34
CA PRO A 635 -33.78 31.36 -35.85
C PRO A 635 -32.32 30.90 -35.74
N ASP A 636 -32.10 29.88 -34.90
CA ASP A 636 -30.85 29.14 -34.76
C ASP A 636 -30.30 28.66 -36.11
N VAL A 637 -29.08 29.08 -36.43
CA VAL A 637 -28.31 28.58 -37.58
C VAL A 637 -27.07 27.86 -37.02
N PRO A 638 -26.81 26.59 -37.38
CA PRO A 638 -25.55 25.94 -37.10
C PRO A 638 -24.48 26.60 -37.97
N VAL A 639 -23.61 27.39 -37.35
CA VAL A 639 -22.54 28.10 -38.03
C VAL A 639 -21.22 27.47 -37.56
N TYR A 640 -20.51 26.79 -38.48
CA TYR A 640 -19.06 26.72 -38.40
C TYR A 640 -18.59 28.16 -38.19
N SER A 641 -17.95 28.50 -37.09
CA SER A 641 -17.36 29.83 -36.91
C SER A 641 -16.17 29.99 -37.86
N THR A 642 -16.44 30.04 -39.15
CA THR A 642 -15.75 30.94 -40.05
C THR A 642 -15.79 32.32 -39.40
N PHE A 643 -14.66 32.74 -38.84
CA PHE A 643 -14.38 34.14 -38.54
C PHE A 643 -14.66 34.95 -39.82
N MET A 644 -15.79 35.66 -39.87
CA MET A 644 -16.20 36.49 -41.00
C MET A 644 -16.01 37.97 -40.63
N PRO A 645 -15.35 38.78 -41.48
CA PRO A 645 -14.98 40.16 -41.16
C PRO A 645 -16.16 41.14 -41.25
N ASP A 646 -16.25 42.08 -40.31
CA ASP A 646 -16.93 43.37 -40.48
C ASP A 646 -15.87 44.47 -40.67
N LEU A 647 -15.80 45.00 -41.90
CA LEU A 647 -14.84 46.03 -42.31
C LEU A 647 -15.29 47.46 -41.95
N THR A 648 -16.20 47.66 -41.00
CA THR A 648 -16.69 49.01 -40.65
C THR A 648 -16.74 49.33 -39.14
N GLY A 649 -15.56 49.47 -38.52
CA GLY A 649 -15.36 50.53 -37.51
C GLY A 649 -15.07 50.15 -36.05
N ASP A 650 -14.64 48.93 -35.73
CA ASP A 650 -14.20 48.57 -34.37
C ASP A 650 -12.67 48.36 -34.29
N PRO A 651 -11.92 49.15 -33.48
CA PRO A 651 -10.51 48.89 -33.23
C PRO A 651 -10.23 47.60 -32.42
N ASN A 652 -11.27 46.89 -31.97
CA ASN A 652 -11.19 45.60 -31.27
C ASN A 652 -11.81 44.41 -32.05
N GLY A 653 -11.92 44.48 -33.39
CA GLY A 653 -12.43 43.40 -34.27
C GLY A 653 -11.36 42.74 -35.18
N PRO A 654 -11.61 41.51 -35.72
CA PRO A 654 -10.68 40.37 -35.68
C PRO A 654 -9.78 40.18 -36.94
N ILE A 655 -8.68 39.41 -36.81
CA ILE A 655 -7.98 38.80 -37.96
C ILE A 655 -7.56 37.34 -37.70
N LEU A 656 -8.28 36.40 -38.33
CA LEU A 656 -7.73 35.30 -39.15
C LEU A 656 -8.75 34.98 -40.27
N PRO A 657 -8.30 34.58 -41.48
CA PRO A 657 -9.04 33.56 -42.23
C PRO A 657 -8.08 32.55 -42.95
N PRO A 658 -8.56 31.45 -43.54
CA PRO A 658 -8.75 30.15 -42.89
C PRO A 658 -8.10 28.99 -43.69
N THR A 659 -8.24 27.76 -43.15
CA THR A 659 -8.13 26.43 -43.81
C THR A 659 -6.92 25.55 -43.52
N VAL A 660 -6.46 25.48 -42.28
CA VAL A 660 -5.94 24.19 -41.79
C VAL A 660 -6.73 23.84 -40.54
N PRO A 661 -7.49 22.72 -40.54
CA PRO A 661 -7.98 22.14 -39.29
C PRO A 661 -6.77 21.90 -38.40
N VAL A 662 -6.72 22.48 -37.21
CA VAL A 662 -5.76 22.02 -36.20
C VAL A 662 -6.12 20.55 -35.97
N PRO A 663 -5.20 19.59 -36.21
CA PRO A 663 -5.46 18.18 -35.98
C PRO A 663 -6.01 17.99 -34.57
N SER A 664 -6.96 17.08 -34.40
CA SER A 664 -7.74 16.86 -33.18
C SER A 664 -6.95 16.26 -32.01
N VAL A 665 -5.65 16.56 -31.91
CA VAL A 665 -4.71 15.96 -30.95
C VAL A 665 -3.85 16.97 -30.18
N THR A 666 -3.85 18.28 -30.50
CA THR A 666 -3.01 19.24 -29.79
C THR A 666 -3.77 20.02 -28.71
N ASN A 667 -3.09 20.20 -27.58
CA ASN A 667 -3.41 20.95 -26.36
C ASN A 667 -3.86 22.41 -26.56
N GLY A 668 -4.85 22.73 -27.40
CA GLY A 668 -5.53 24.04 -27.51
C GLY A 668 -4.71 25.29 -27.89
N VAL A 669 -3.40 25.32 -27.62
CA VAL A 669 -2.37 26.31 -27.94
C VAL A 669 -1.75 25.98 -29.29
N GLY A 670 -1.66 24.69 -29.63
CA GLY A 670 -1.30 24.22 -30.97
C GLY A 670 0.18 23.96 -31.18
N PHE A 671 0.90 23.54 -30.14
CA PHE A 671 2.28 23.05 -30.25
C PHE A 671 2.35 21.87 -31.24
N ARG A 672 3.35 21.90 -32.13
CA ARG A 672 3.48 20.94 -33.23
C ARG A 672 4.28 19.71 -32.77
N PRO A 673 3.77 18.47 -32.96
CA PRO A 673 4.55 17.27 -32.68
C PRO A 673 5.92 17.29 -33.39
N GLY A 674 6.97 16.88 -32.69
CA GLY A 674 8.35 16.89 -33.20
C GLY A 674 9.00 18.28 -33.35
N ALA A 675 8.27 19.36 -33.06
CA ALA A 675 8.86 20.69 -32.97
C ALA A 675 9.46 20.92 -31.58
N GLN A 676 10.53 21.69 -31.51
CA GLN A 676 11.03 22.19 -30.25
C GLN A 676 10.11 23.30 -29.73
N HIS A 677 9.66 23.19 -28.47
CA HIS A 677 8.71 24.11 -27.89
C HIS A 677 9.37 25.10 -26.93
N LEU A 678 9.16 26.40 -27.16
CA LEU A 678 9.71 27.47 -26.35
C LEU A 678 8.63 28.46 -25.88
N VAL A 679 8.48 28.62 -24.57
CA VAL A 679 7.60 29.63 -23.97
C VAL A 679 8.41 30.80 -23.45
N LEU A 680 8.14 31.99 -23.98
CA LEU A 680 8.67 33.25 -23.48
C LEU A 680 7.72 33.80 -22.40
N LEU A 681 8.12 33.68 -21.13
CA LEU A 681 7.34 34.23 -20.01
C LEU A 681 7.80 35.66 -19.69
N ALA A 682 6.98 36.65 -20.00
CA ALA A 682 7.29 38.06 -19.74
C ALA A 682 6.50 38.63 -18.56
N THR A 683 7.20 39.19 -17.56
CA THR A 683 6.58 39.84 -16.39
C THR A 683 7.47 40.92 -15.78
N ASP A 684 6.87 41.94 -15.16
CA ASP A 684 7.57 42.96 -14.38
C ASP A 684 7.35 42.83 -12.86
N ALA A 685 6.68 41.76 -12.43
CA ALA A 685 6.21 41.56 -11.08
C ALA A 685 6.60 40.16 -10.54
N PRO A 686 6.76 40.01 -9.21
CA PRO A 686 6.97 38.69 -8.61
C PRO A 686 5.68 37.89 -8.74
N PHE A 687 5.80 36.58 -9.01
CA PHE A 687 4.66 35.69 -9.11
C PHE A 687 4.43 34.91 -7.81
N THR A 688 3.17 34.60 -7.54
CA THR A 688 2.72 33.83 -6.39
C THR A 688 3.12 32.38 -6.60
N ILE A 689 3.81 31.82 -5.60
CA ILE A 689 4.00 30.38 -5.46
C ILE A 689 2.98 29.96 -4.42
N GLU A 690 1.91 29.25 -4.81
CA GLU A 690 0.96 28.72 -3.84
C GLU A 690 1.67 27.59 -3.06
N PRO A 691 1.75 27.64 -1.72
CA PRO A 691 2.14 26.49 -0.92
C PRO A 691 1.05 25.43 -1.02
N ASP A 692 1.45 24.20 -1.27
CA ASP A 692 0.60 23.03 -1.55
C ASP A 692 -0.73 23.03 -0.77
N GLY A 693 -1.83 23.07 -1.51
CA GLY A 693 -3.20 23.16 -0.97
C GLY A 693 -3.75 21.80 -0.55
N ILE A 694 -4.48 21.79 0.56
CA ILE A 694 -5.04 20.61 1.25
C ILE A 694 -6.30 20.05 0.54
N ASP A 695 -6.73 20.64 -0.57
CA ASP A 695 -7.91 20.23 -1.33
C ASP A 695 -7.56 19.93 -2.80
N PRO A 696 -8.15 18.88 -3.41
CA PRO A 696 -7.98 18.59 -4.84
C PRO A 696 -8.47 19.76 -5.70
N TYR A 697 -7.59 20.22 -6.59
CA TYR A 697 -7.91 21.25 -7.59
C TYR A 697 -8.52 20.60 -8.83
N THR A 698 -9.74 20.99 -9.18
CA THR A 698 -10.27 20.80 -10.54
C THR A 698 -10.07 22.10 -11.30
N GLY A 699 -9.10 22.11 -12.23
CA GLY A 699 -8.88 23.26 -13.09
C GLY A 699 -10.11 23.56 -13.93
N ILE A 700 -10.25 24.83 -14.37
CA ILE A 700 -11.26 25.21 -15.34
C ILE A 700 -10.88 24.50 -16.65
N GLY A 701 -11.53 23.37 -16.93
CA GLY A 701 -11.11 22.41 -17.96
C GLY A 701 -11.35 20.94 -17.58
N GLY A 702 -11.65 20.65 -16.31
CA GLY A 702 -12.04 19.31 -15.85
C GLY A 702 -10.87 18.39 -15.48
N VAL A 703 -9.64 18.85 -15.61
CA VAL A 703 -8.45 18.14 -15.11
C VAL A 703 -8.38 18.30 -13.59
N THR A 704 -8.45 17.18 -12.87
CA THR A 704 -8.32 17.13 -11.41
C THR A 704 -6.90 16.72 -11.06
N VAL A 705 -6.19 17.55 -10.32
CA VAL A 705 -4.82 17.25 -9.88
C VAL A 705 -4.89 16.61 -8.48
N PRO A 706 -4.31 15.41 -8.27
CA PRO A 706 -4.28 14.78 -6.95
C PRO A 706 -3.47 15.60 -5.94
N ALA A 707 -3.91 15.62 -4.69
CA ALA A 707 -3.12 16.21 -3.60
C ALA A 707 -1.93 15.28 -3.27
N ILE A 708 -0.71 15.84 -3.21
CA ILE A 708 0.45 15.18 -2.59
C ILE A 708 0.87 16.01 -1.38
N GLU A 709 0.85 15.38 -0.20
CA GLU A 709 1.29 16.00 1.06
C GLU A 709 2.81 16.18 1.08
N ILE A 710 3.30 17.43 1.06
CA ILE A 710 4.63 17.76 1.57
C ILE A 710 4.53 18.93 2.53
N ASN A 711 4.90 18.67 3.78
CA ASN A 711 4.78 19.60 4.90
C ASN A 711 6.02 20.53 4.94
N THR A 712 5.95 21.73 4.37
CA THR A 712 6.94 22.78 4.65
C THR A 712 6.28 24.13 4.94
N GLY A 713 6.32 24.53 6.22
CA GLY A 713 5.65 25.75 6.68
C GLY A 713 6.30 27.04 6.16
N ALA A 714 5.48 27.93 5.59
CA ALA A 714 5.22 29.29 6.10
C ALA A 714 4.48 30.18 5.07
N GLY A 715 3.36 30.80 5.49
CA GLY A 715 2.94 32.14 5.03
C GLY A 715 1.83 32.24 3.97
N LEU A 716 0.57 32.22 4.43
CA LEU A 716 -0.66 32.40 3.65
C LEU A 716 -0.95 33.85 3.22
N THR A 717 -1.41 34.05 1.98
CA THR A 717 -2.42 35.05 1.53
C THR A 717 -3.04 34.58 0.20
N SER A 718 -4.22 33.95 0.13
CA SER A 718 -5.55 34.58 0.02
C SER A 718 -6.68 33.51 0.14
N PRO A 719 -7.97 33.86 0.30
CA PRO A 719 -9.04 32.89 0.56
C PRO A 719 -9.52 32.19 -0.71
N GLY A 720 -9.03 30.96 -0.91
CA GLY A 720 -9.56 29.98 -1.88
C GLY A 720 -8.50 29.46 -2.84
N GLY A 721 -7.51 28.71 -2.33
CA GLY A 721 -6.40 28.12 -3.08
C GLY A 721 -6.83 27.47 -4.39
N ARG A 722 -6.45 28.10 -5.50
CA ARG A 722 -6.91 27.79 -6.86
C ARG A 722 -5.82 28.16 -7.87
N GLY A 723 -4.60 27.66 -7.68
CA GLY A 723 -3.54 27.67 -8.68
C GLY A 723 -2.87 26.29 -8.83
N ALA A 724 -2.34 26.01 -10.02
CA ALA A 724 -1.51 24.85 -10.29
C ALA A 724 -0.25 24.85 -9.40
N THR A 725 0.12 23.67 -8.89
CA THR A 725 1.35 23.52 -8.10
C THR A 725 2.56 23.69 -9.00
N VAL A 726 3.70 24.09 -8.42
CA VAL A 726 4.97 24.19 -9.16
C VAL A 726 5.34 22.84 -9.77
N GLN A 727 5.15 21.74 -9.04
CA GLN A 727 5.47 20.40 -9.53
C GLN A 727 4.56 19.98 -10.68
N ALA A 728 3.24 20.15 -10.57
CA ALA A 728 2.32 19.79 -11.65
C ALA A 728 2.56 20.63 -12.93
N THR A 729 2.96 21.89 -12.75
CA THR A 729 3.39 22.76 -13.87
C THR A 729 4.65 22.23 -14.53
N ILE A 730 5.63 21.78 -13.74
CA ILE A 730 6.87 21.20 -14.26
C ILE A 730 6.59 19.89 -14.98
N ASP A 731 5.80 18.99 -14.39
CA ASP A 731 5.46 17.71 -14.99
C ASP A 731 4.74 17.91 -16.32
N ALA A 732 3.83 18.89 -16.41
CA ALA A 732 3.15 19.26 -17.65
C ALA A 732 4.10 19.88 -18.69
N LEU A 733 5.05 20.72 -18.27
CA LEU A 733 6.05 21.30 -19.19
C LEU A 733 7.01 20.21 -19.71
N ILE A 734 7.41 19.25 -18.87
CA ILE A 734 8.27 18.12 -19.27
C ILE A 734 7.52 17.18 -20.21
N ALA A 735 6.25 16.87 -19.91
CA ALA A 735 5.44 15.99 -20.75
C ALA A 735 5.25 16.51 -22.18
N GLU A 736 5.27 17.83 -22.36
CA GLU A 736 5.09 18.50 -23.66
C GLU A 736 6.42 19.02 -24.24
N ASP A 737 7.56 18.67 -23.65
CA ASP A 737 8.91 19.16 -24.02
C ASP A 737 9.03 20.69 -24.18
N ILE A 738 8.43 21.44 -23.25
CA ILE A 738 8.38 22.90 -23.27
C ILE A 738 9.53 23.50 -22.47
N GLN A 739 10.40 24.24 -23.16
CA GLN A 739 11.42 25.08 -22.53
C GLN A 739 10.85 26.46 -22.18
N VAL A 740 11.14 26.97 -20.98
CA VAL A 740 10.68 28.30 -20.52
C VAL A 740 11.83 29.29 -20.47
N VAL A 741 11.65 30.45 -21.11
CA VAL A 741 12.59 31.59 -21.08
C VAL A 741 11.95 32.76 -20.36
N GLY A 742 12.55 33.18 -19.24
CA GLY A 742 12.08 34.33 -18.46
C GLY A 742 12.53 35.67 -19.02
N LEU A 743 11.56 36.56 -19.29
CA LEU A 743 11.76 37.96 -19.67
C LEU A 743 11.29 38.85 -18.50
N GLY A 744 12.22 39.42 -17.75
CA GLY A 744 11.93 40.19 -16.53
C GLY A 744 12.24 41.68 -16.65
N ALA A 745 11.42 42.53 -16.04
CA ALA A 745 11.81 43.93 -15.79
C ALA A 745 12.22 44.13 -14.32
N ALA A 746 13.44 44.65 -14.08
CA ALA A 746 13.88 45.07 -12.75
C ALA A 746 13.86 46.61 -12.61
N PRO A 747 13.37 47.16 -11.47
CA PRO A 747 13.51 48.57 -11.17
C PRO A 747 14.97 49.04 -11.28
N PRO A 748 15.25 50.25 -11.80
CA PRO A 748 16.61 50.78 -11.90
C PRO A 748 17.33 50.74 -10.54
N GLY A 749 18.49 50.08 -10.47
CA GLY A 749 19.32 50.01 -9.26
C GLY A 749 19.09 48.81 -8.32
N SER A 750 18.24 47.84 -8.69
CA SER A 750 18.05 46.60 -7.92
C SER A 750 18.25 45.35 -8.80
N PRO A 751 19.50 44.98 -9.13
CA PRO A 751 19.81 43.79 -9.96
C PRO A 751 19.36 42.45 -9.32
N ASN A 752 18.98 42.46 -8.03
CA ASN A 752 18.53 41.32 -7.24
C ASN A 752 17.00 41.33 -6.94
N ALA A 753 16.19 41.97 -7.79
CA ALA A 753 14.75 42.06 -7.57
C ALA A 753 14.09 40.66 -7.58
N THR A 754 13.11 40.45 -6.68
CA THR A 754 12.38 39.18 -6.48
C THR A 754 11.91 38.46 -7.76
N PRO A 755 11.40 39.15 -8.81
CA PRO A 755 10.94 38.50 -10.05
C PRO A 755 12.05 37.75 -10.79
N LEU A 756 13.24 38.34 -10.90
CA LEU A 756 14.39 37.74 -11.59
C LEU A 756 14.93 36.49 -10.85
N ARG A 757 14.86 36.47 -9.52
CA ARG A 757 15.23 35.28 -8.74
C ARG A 757 14.24 34.13 -8.93
N GLN A 758 12.94 34.43 -9.00
CA GLN A 758 11.91 33.42 -9.22
C GLN A 758 11.98 32.85 -10.65
N LEU A 759 12.22 33.69 -11.67
CA LEU A 759 12.42 33.23 -13.05
C LEU A 759 13.69 32.38 -13.21
N ARG A 760 14.80 32.73 -12.54
CA ARG A 760 16.02 31.90 -12.53
C ARG A 760 15.81 30.55 -11.85
N ALA A 761 15.08 30.51 -10.75
CA ALA A 761 14.75 29.25 -10.06
C ALA A 761 13.86 28.34 -10.93
N LEU A 762 12.86 28.91 -11.61
CA LEU A 762 12.00 28.18 -12.54
C LEU A 762 12.79 27.62 -13.72
N ALA A 763 13.60 28.46 -14.38
CA ALA A 763 14.45 28.05 -15.51
C ALA A 763 15.49 26.97 -15.12
N THR A 764 15.93 26.94 -13.86
CA THR A 764 16.80 25.87 -13.33
C THR A 764 16.05 24.55 -13.18
N LEU A 765 14.81 24.57 -12.69
CA LEU A 765 13.98 23.37 -12.54
C LEU A 765 13.52 22.81 -13.89
N THR A 766 13.33 23.65 -14.91
CA THR A 766 12.91 23.25 -16.26
C THR A 766 14.07 23.07 -17.25
N GLY A 767 15.33 23.14 -16.79
CA GLY A 767 16.51 22.81 -17.61
C GLY A 767 17.04 23.87 -18.60
N ALA A 768 16.56 25.12 -18.57
CA ALA A 768 16.98 26.17 -19.51
C ALA A 768 18.28 26.90 -19.05
N VAL A 769 19.42 26.62 -19.70
CA VAL A 769 20.75 27.21 -19.37
C VAL A 769 21.38 28.00 -20.53
N ASN A 770 22.04 29.13 -20.23
CA ASN A 770 22.80 29.95 -21.18
C ASN A 770 24.15 29.28 -21.48
N GLN A 771 24.56 29.10 -22.74
CA GLN A 771 25.85 28.49 -23.07
C GLN A 771 26.75 29.30 -24.01
N THR A 772 26.43 30.55 -24.34
CA THR A 772 27.30 31.33 -25.23
C THR A 772 28.55 31.85 -24.50
N PRO A 773 29.78 31.64 -25.01
CA PRO A 773 31.01 32.15 -24.39
C PRO A 773 31.18 33.67 -24.55
N ASN A 774 30.28 34.31 -25.32
CA ASN A 774 30.22 35.76 -25.48
C ASN A 774 29.14 36.30 -24.56
N ILE A 775 29.53 37.20 -23.65
CA ILE A 775 28.63 37.92 -22.74
C ILE A 775 27.46 38.51 -23.53
N VAL A 776 26.24 38.02 -23.31
CA VAL A 776 24.99 38.57 -23.87
C VAL A 776 24.61 39.85 -23.11
N GLU A 777 25.50 40.85 -23.14
CA GLU A 777 25.25 42.20 -22.58
C GLU A 777 25.75 43.32 -23.51
N SER A 778 25.99 43.06 -24.80
CA SER A 778 26.63 44.11 -25.61
C SER A 778 25.74 45.34 -25.91
N ASN A 779 24.43 45.32 -25.66
CA ASN A 779 23.54 46.43 -26.04
C ASN A 779 22.55 46.97 -24.98
N ILE A 780 22.68 46.65 -23.69
CA ILE A 780 21.91 47.36 -22.64
C ILE A 780 22.83 48.38 -21.95
N ASN A 781 22.86 49.60 -22.48
CA ASN A 781 23.64 50.69 -21.92
C ASN A 781 23.07 51.11 -20.55
N MET A 782 23.66 50.62 -19.46
CA MET A 782 23.42 51.17 -18.12
C MET A 782 24.59 51.99 -17.64
N GLY A 783 24.33 53.28 -17.44
CA GLY A 783 25.19 54.11 -16.61
C GLY A 783 25.29 53.52 -15.20
N LEU A 784 26.54 53.24 -14.81
CA LEU A 784 27.06 53.08 -13.45
C LEU A 784 26.70 51.79 -12.71
N GLY A 785 27.48 50.73 -13.02
CA GLY A 785 28.30 50.06 -12.00
C GLY A 785 27.73 48.85 -11.27
N ASP A 786 27.62 47.71 -11.95
CA ASP A 786 28.20 46.42 -11.51
C ASP A 786 28.23 45.45 -12.73
N PRO A 787 29.35 44.78 -13.05
CA PRO A 787 29.42 43.72 -14.05
C PRO A 787 29.32 42.35 -13.36
N ASP A 788 28.27 41.58 -13.63
CA ASP A 788 28.18 40.10 -13.54
C ASP A 788 26.68 39.70 -13.58
N ASP A 789 26.35 38.59 -14.26
CA ASP A 789 25.46 37.52 -13.71
C ASP A 789 24.79 36.54 -14.72
N ILE A 790 25.29 36.35 -15.96
CA ILE A 790 24.95 35.10 -16.68
C ILE A 790 26.20 34.54 -17.40
N ALA A 791 26.91 33.64 -16.71
CA ALA A 791 27.99 32.84 -17.30
C ALA A 791 27.41 31.65 -18.09
N PRO A 792 28.19 31.04 -19.01
CA PRO A 792 27.84 29.73 -19.56
C PRO A 792 27.54 28.73 -18.43
N GLY A 793 26.36 28.12 -18.43
CA GLY A 793 25.84 27.22 -17.39
C GLY A 793 24.80 27.84 -16.44
N GLU A 794 24.52 29.15 -16.54
CA GLU A 794 23.55 29.84 -15.68
C GLU A 794 22.16 29.98 -16.35
N PRO A 795 21.04 30.09 -15.60
CA PRO A 795 19.69 30.14 -16.15
C PRO A 795 19.42 31.37 -17.03
N LEU A 796 18.74 31.17 -18.17
CA LEU A 796 18.42 32.23 -19.14
C LEU A 796 17.40 33.23 -18.58
N THR A 797 17.83 34.45 -18.26
CA THR A 797 16.93 35.56 -17.88
C THR A 797 17.33 36.85 -18.58
N TYR A 798 16.38 37.50 -19.26
CA TYR A 798 16.64 38.74 -20.01
C TYR A 798 16.00 39.95 -19.35
N ARG A 799 16.67 41.10 -19.43
CA ARG A 799 16.15 42.37 -18.92
C ARG A 799 15.39 43.13 -20.00
N ILE A 800 14.11 43.39 -19.78
CA ILE A 800 13.36 44.32 -20.63
C ILE A 800 13.82 45.76 -20.30
N THR A 801 14.30 46.48 -21.32
CA THR A 801 14.61 47.91 -21.20
C THR A 801 13.51 48.72 -21.85
N VAL A 802 12.72 49.43 -21.03
CA VAL A 802 11.62 50.27 -21.47
C VAL A 802 12.07 51.23 -22.59
N GLY A 803 11.43 51.13 -23.77
CA GLY A 803 11.49 52.14 -24.83
C GLY A 803 12.54 51.96 -25.94
N ASP A 804 13.26 50.84 -26.01
CA ASP A 804 14.13 50.49 -27.16
C ASP A 804 13.69 49.16 -27.82
N PRO A 805 12.88 49.23 -28.90
CA PRO A 805 12.38 48.03 -29.57
C PRO A 805 13.46 47.24 -30.31
N VAL A 806 14.58 47.85 -30.68
CA VAL A 806 15.67 47.14 -31.38
C VAL A 806 16.44 46.27 -30.39
N ALA A 807 16.81 46.85 -29.24
CA ALA A 807 17.50 46.11 -28.19
C ALA A 807 16.64 44.96 -27.63
N LEU A 808 15.32 45.16 -27.52
CA LEU A 808 14.38 44.12 -27.11
C LEU A 808 14.32 42.97 -28.12
N ALA A 809 14.28 43.26 -29.42
CA ALA A 809 14.27 42.24 -30.45
C ALA A 809 15.55 41.38 -30.42
N ASP A 810 16.72 42.03 -30.35
CA ASP A 810 18.01 41.34 -30.29
C ASP A 810 18.11 40.44 -29.04
N ALA A 811 17.60 40.90 -27.88
CA ALA A 811 17.62 40.13 -26.65
C ALA A 811 16.71 38.89 -26.72
N ILE A 812 15.49 39.03 -27.23
CA ILE A 812 14.55 37.90 -27.39
C ILE A 812 15.12 36.87 -28.36
N VAL A 813 15.65 37.30 -29.51
CA VAL A 813 16.25 36.40 -30.50
C VAL A 813 17.47 35.68 -29.93
N SER A 814 18.32 36.39 -29.19
CA SER A 814 19.48 35.77 -28.52
C SER A 814 19.05 34.71 -27.49
N GLY A 815 17.93 34.92 -26.79
CA GLY A 815 17.34 33.95 -25.88
C GLY A 815 16.87 32.70 -26.58
N ILE A 816 16.06 32.88 -27.62
CA ILE A 816 15.52 31.78 -28.42
C ILE A 816 16.66 30.99 -29.08
N THR A 817 17.65 31.67 -29.66
CA THR A 817 18.80 31.01 -30.30
C THR A 817 19.70 30.24 -29.35
N SER A 818 19.79 30.65 -28.08
CA SER A 818 20.55 29.91 -27.07
C SER A 818 19.78 28.69 -26.54
N ALA A 819 18.46 28.80 -26.41
CA ALA A 819 17.59 27.72 -25.94
C ALA A 819 17.36 26.65 -27.01
N ALA A 820 17.23 27.05 -28.28
CA ALA A 820 16.87 26.13 -29.34
C ALA A 820 18.01 25.16 -29.75
N THR A 821 19.28 25.52 -29.50
CA THR A 821 20.44 24.69 -29.87
C THR A 821 20.77 23.56 -28.88
N ILE A 822 19.86 23.24 -27.96
CA ILE A 822 20.04 22.23 -26.92
C ILE A 822 19.13 21.04 -27.26
N THR A 823 19.69 19.83 -27.38
CA THR A 823 18.88 18.61 -27.27
C THR A 823 18.37 18.52 -25.82
N PRO A 824 17.07 18.23 -25.59
CA PRO A 824 16.56 18.08 -24.23
C PRO A 824 17.42 17.05 -23.46
N PRO A 825 17.72 17.27 -22.18
CA PRO A 825 18.23 16.16 -21.36
C PRO A 825 17.17 15.05 -21.38
N PRO A 826 17.57 13.76 -21.47
CA PRO A 826 16.61 12.67 -21.36
C PRO A 826 15.81 12.85 -20.05
N PRO A 827 14.50 12.54 -20.05
CA PRO A 827 13.69 12.64 -18.85
C PRO A 827 14.40 11.89 -17.72
N PRO A 828 14.42 12.43 -16.49
CA PRO A 828 14.96 11.67 -15.37
C PRO A 828 14.25 10.31 -15.32
N PRO A 829 14.97 9.21 -15.06
CA PRO A 829 14.33 7.91 -14.92
C PRO A 829 13.19 8.03 -13.90
N PRO A 830 12.06 7.31 -14.11
CA PRO A 830 10.96 7.35 -13.17
C PRO A 830 11.50 7.15 -11.75
N PRO A 831 11.02 7.90 -10.74
CA PRO A 831 11.48 7.72 -9.39
C PRO A 831 11.35 6.23 -9.04
N PRO A 832 12.36 5.63 -8.39
CA PRO A 832 12.20 4.26 -7.91
C PRO A 832 10.90 4.20 -7.10
N PRO A 833 10.13 3.09 -7.20
CA PRO A 833 8.92 2.93 -6.42
C PRO A 833 9.24 3.28 -4.95
N PRO A 834 8.34 3.97 -4.25
CA PRO A 834 8.58 4.36 -2.86
C PRO A 834 9.04 3.12 -2.08
N PRO A 835 10.05 3.25 -1.19
CA PRO A 835 10.39 2.14 -0.30
C PRO A 835 9.12 1.66 0.38
N PRO A 836 8.90 0.34 0.55
CA PRO A 836 7.79 -0.14 1.34
C PRO A 836 7.78 0.58 2.68
N ASP A 837 6.61 1.08 3.07
CA ASP A 837 6.43 1.76 4.35
C ASP A 837 7.03 0.89 5.46
N ALA A 838 7.87 1.49 6.30
CA ALA A 838 8.34 0.82 7.51
C ALA A 838 7.11 0.35 8.31
N PRO A 839 7.13 -0.86 8.88
CA PRO A 839 5.97 -1.45 9.54
C PRO A 839 5.44 -0.46 10.58
N GLN A 840 4.21 0.01 10.35
CA GLN A 840 3.46 0.72 11.36
C GLN A 840 3.06 -0.33 12.39
N THR A 841 3.75 -0.31 13.52
CA THR A 841 3.32 -0.97 14.75
C THR A 841 1.84 -0.69 14.98
N LEU A 842 1.03 -1.76 15.00
CA LEU A 842 -0.18 -1.83 15.80
C LEU A 842 -0.07 -3.06 16.67
#